data_AF-A0A4Q0XFJ8-F1
#
_entry.id   AF-A0A4Q0XFJ8-F1
#
_cell.length_a   1.000
_cell.length_b   1.000
_cell.length_c   1.000
_cell.angle_alpha   90.00
_cell.angle_beta   90.00
_cell.angle_gamma   90.00
#
_symmetry.space_group_name_H-M   'P 1'
#
loop_
_entity.id
_entity.type
_entity.pdbx_description
1 polymer ?
#
loop_
_entity_poly.entity_id
_entity_poly.type
_entity_poly.pdbx_seq_one_letter_code
_entity_poly.pdbx_strand_id
1 'polypeptide(L)'
;MNKDKGNSPEKPRREFLKQMALIGLVTGIAPVLWRCNENKETPTNYLGSGEGPYKVWEEMLMALETSPDHLEGRYKKLIAGKDPKAMFDFVRDDIHLMPAKRAEIHGMQTAMKYGTKGALRYGFATPREKAELLHEMYAQAGIKSKVVYEILDIKDIPDEEVPSFFYRPIKRPFAPAIDDATRERWAKELGAYNNNSRNYDLINPDLSASKKLADEVWQTLPDKEKISPLTSSFRWDHYGNGTPTVEFEWDGKTCYAHLFDPKVPFGELKNKAKADLRPAQPAVLNDEKINLSLSFRAGIDPEVETELISGEWFVHELIGNRVGLSFENGLTLEEQMVTSFGDLRTFTPTLSLQGFDLELPFMEERSFIGNPFTLEGKVMDLSGDNPKIDGNGIMEKPDKDLQKTVTKLEIAAIPALFPLVKLEVTPTNAEGEFVEGLSATDFSIVDNGSPVKAIMENNQRTPKVLIMYDISRSMPLEYRDEGMDSFIDTLEKSILTKYPTARLEKWPTDSSLYTWLLRASQTRNDLIIFATDGDNDDTFDPKMEPFFKSGPPAVVLSVKGTSFDSFDIMAETTNGVVLNAQDREETAQMVTSFLEKIVIPPYVFTYYASGNDIPHDVSLTIDDNRLSAQSQYKFAIQVPKDHLLGQNIAGLYLTIKSKTKTVKRLVAGWSEYDKNLPTRQDFLDVRNTIFGGMLISIEGEGPTLSTALCDELKYKLSTRNWGEPLMNGDDEKAIEEFKKGGLHYNSLFIPLMAPLAEGVTENSYTYAAGPRIGILKQQIGIGETHSTLSFDYVPTSDYLSLDPDALKAFKTTIEKTAQLAVLENSYFPKNTLALLKDKQLMDLETAYGLNWFRDNEAVEKDPVFWNQQLRSNYYGNKTTLYTPFTLFDKTASEKAYWQISHDTGELYGILYDGTGGGAKSVETQLKDIDNVVEAYGKILDHMSQGLTGALPIVAMYSKTLVQLYAIASVAIVLMDGTNMDKEIRKALIELANEVAEHIADL
;
A
#
# COMPACT_ATOMS: atom_id res chain seq x y z
N MET A 1 29.55 43.40 -26.97
CA MET A 1 28.53 43.57 -28.03
C MET A 1 28.50 42.27 -28.82
N ASN A 2 27.30 41.72 -29.07
CA ASN A 2 26.95 40.40 -29.63
C ASN A 2 27.28 39.20 -28.71
N LYS A 3 26.37 38.62 -27.92
CA LYS A 3 25.02 38.07 -28.16
C LYS A 3 25.01 36.99 -29.25
N ASP A 4 25.12 35.73 -28.82
CA ASP A 4 24.38 34.63 -29.42
C ASP A 4 23.53 33.96 -28.33
N LYS A 5 22.22 33.92 -28.60
CA LYS A 5 21.18 33.35 -27.75
C LYS A 5 21.03 31.87 -28.09
N GLY A 6 21.41 30.99 -27.18
CA GLY A 6 20.85 29.64 -27.12
C GLY A 6 19.43 29.72 -26.55
N ASN A 7 18.42 29.53 -27.39
CA ASN A 7 17.06 29.24 -26.94
C ASN A 7 17.05 27.81 -26.34
N SER A 8 17.14 27.70 -25.02
CA SER A 8 16.92 26.46 -24.28
C SER A 8 15.40 26.15 -24.18
N PRO A 9 14.97 24.89 -24.42
CA PRO A 9 13.59 24.42 -24.22
C PRO A 9 13.18 24.27 -22.73
N GLU A 10 14.00 24.67 -21.76
CA GLU A 10 13.68 24.56 -20.33
C GLU A 10 12.67 25.61 -19.83
N LYS A 11 12.53 26.74 -20.52
CA LYS A 11 11.66 27.85 -20.08
C LYS A 11 10.17 27.47 -19.99
N PRO A 12 9.55 26.81 -20.99
CA PRO A 12 8.12 26.47 -20.96
C PRO A 12 7.78 25.44 -19.88
N ARG A 13 8.61 24.38 -19.73
CA ARG A 13 8.43 23.34 -18.70
C ARG A 13 8.52 23.92 -17.28
N ARG A 14 9.52 24.77 -17.03
CA ARG A 14 9.73 25.41 -15.73
C ARG A 14 8.59 26.37 -15.37
N GLU A 15 8.14 27.20 -16.32
CA GLU A 15 7.00 28.10 -16.15
C GLU A 15 5.71 27.34 -15.85
N PHE A 16 5.43 26.27 -16.60
CA PHE A 16 4.23 25.44 -16.41
C PHE A 16 4.24 24.73 -15.04
N LEU A 17 5.34 24.07 -14.65
CA LEU A 17 5.45 23.38 -13.36
C LEU A 17 5.38 24.34 -12.16
N LYS A 18 5.99 25.53 -12.27
CA LYS A 18 5.87 26.61 -11.29
C LYS A 18 4.41 26.97 -11.03
N GLN A 19 3.64 27.11 -12.10
CA GLN A 19 2.25 27.52 -12.01
C GLN A 19 1.34 26.38 -11.53
N MET A 20 1.56 25.14 -11.97
CA MET A 20 0.88 23.95 -11.43
C MET A 20 1.08 23.78 -9.93
N ALA A 21 2.30 24.01 -9.43
CA ALA A 21 2.59 23.94 -8.00
C ALA A 21 1.92 25.09 -7.20
N LEU A 22 1.77 26.27 -7.81
CA LEU A 22 1.02 27.39 -7.23
C LEU A 22 -0.50 27.14 -7.22
N ILE A 23 -1.01 26.46 -8.25
CA ILE A 23 -2.41 26.03 -8.38
C ILE A 23 -2.76 24.91 -7.39
N GLY A 24 -1.85 23.94 -7.19
CA GLY A 24 -2.03 22.83 -6.24
C GLY A 24 -2.08 23.25 -4.77
N LEU A 25 -1.61 24.45 -4.43
CA LEU A 25 -1.75 25.02 -3.09
C LEU A 25 -3.16 25.57 -2.82
N VAL A 26 -3.94 25.88 -3.86
CA VAL A 26 -5.30 26.43 -3.74
C VAL A 26 -6.36 25.34 -3.60
N THR A 27 -6.02 24.07 -3.89
CA THR A 27 -6.96 22.93 -3.82
C THR A 27 -7.23 22.39 -2.41
N GLY A 28 -6.79 23.10 -1.36
CA GLY A 28 -7.03 22.76 0.05
C GLY A 28 -7.99 23.70 0.78
N ILE A 29 -8.62 24.66 0.10
CA ILE A 29 -9.48 25.68 0.72
C ILE A 29 -10.87 25.61 0.10
N ALA A 30 -11.90 25.59 0.95
CA ALA A 30 -13.30 25.58 0.56
C ALA A 30 -13.60 26.68 -0.50
N PRO A 31 -14.34 26.36 -1.58
CA PRO A 31 -14.64 27.30 -2.63
C PRO A 31 -15.78 28.21 -2.17
N VAL A 32 -15.48 29.20 -1.35
CA VAL A 32 -16.44 30.28 -1.06
C VAL A 32 -15.79 31.60 -1.46
N LEU A 33 -16.44 32.25 -2.43
CA LEU A 33 -16.18 33.58 -2.99
C LEU A 33 -15.20 33.65 -4.17
N TRP A 34 -15.74 33.54 -5.40
CA TRP A 34 -15.77 34.68 -6.32
C TRP A 34 -16.60 34.41 -7.59
N ARG A 35 -17.58 35.31 -7.84
CA ARG A 35 -18.23 35.54 -9.14
C ARG A 35 -17.85 36.96 -9.58
N CYS A 36 -17.28 37.12 -10.79
CA CYS A 36 -17.60 38.20 -11.74
C CYS A 36 -16.70 38.24 -13.01
N ASN A 37 -17.39 38.26 -14.16
CA ASN A 37 -17.13 38.83 -15.50
C ASN A 37 -16.04 38.31 -16.47
N GLU A 38 -16.56 37.65 -17.52
CA GLU A 38 -16.52 37.87 -18.99
C GLU A 38 -15.30 38.42 -19.77
N ASN A 39 -15.04 37.68 -20.88
CA ASN A 39 -14.69 38.07 -22.26
C ASN A 39 -13.22 38.32 -22.69
N LYS A 40 -12.60 37.36 -23.43
CA LYS A 40 -12.33 37.34 -24.91
C LYS A 40 -11.26 36.28 -25.30
N GLU A 41 -11.22 35.96 -26.60
CA GLU A 41 -10.81 34.73 -27.31
C GLU A 41 -9.31 34.30 -27.35
N THR A 42 -9.12 32.95 -27.48
CA THR A 42 -7.99 32.09 -28.00
C THR A 42 -6.71 31.87 -27.14
N PRO A 43 -6.03 30.68 -27.21
CA PRO A 43 -5.72 29.81 -28.37
C PRO A 43 -5.87 28.29 -28.14
N THR A 44 -6.47 27.84 -27.03
CA THR A 44 -7.10 26.51 -27.02
C THR A 44 -8.47 26.71 -27.65
N ASN A 45 -8.73 26.11 -28.81
CA ASN A 45 -10.10 26.13 -29.38
C ASN A 45 -11.09 25.43 -28.45
N TYR A 46 -10.59 24.66 -27.49
CA TYR A 46 -11.37 24.01 -26.46
C TYR A 46 -11.58 24.97 -25.28
N LEU A 47 -12.85 25.29 -25.04
CA LEU A 47 -13.34 25.93 -23.82
C LEU A 47 -13.94 24.84 -22.94
N GLY A 48 -13.49 24.77 -21.71
CA GLY A 48 -14.01 23.81 -20.74
C GLY A 48 -15.47 24.09 -20.43
N SER A 49 -16.15 23.07 -19.97
CA SER A 49 -17.54 23.12 -19.54
C SER A 49 -17.64 23.35 -18.03
N GLY A 50 -18.80 23.82 -17.55
CA GLY A 50 -19.15 23.92 -16.13
C GLY A 50 -18.38 24.98 -15.32
N GLU A 51 -18.18 24.72 -14.03
CA GLU A 51 -17.67 25.70 -13.07
C GLU A 51 -16.15 25.56 -12.85
N GLY A 52 -15.48 26.65 -12.46
CA GLY A 52 -14.08 26.60 -12.03
C GLY A 52 -13.95 25.96 -10.64
N PRO A 53 -13.04 25.01 -10.39
CA PRO A 53 -11.81 24.75 -11.16
C PRO A 53 -11.92 23.69 -12.26
N TYR A 54 -13.01 22.93 -12.33
CA TYR A 54 -13.18 21.79 -13.26
C TYR A 54 -13.05 22.19 -14.72
N LYS A 55 -13.70 23.31 -15.09
CA LYS A 55 -13.55 23.91 -16.42
C LYS A 55 -12.09 24.11 -16.82
N VAL A 56 -11.29 24.68 -15.92
CA VAL A 56 -9.89 24.97 -16.20
C VAL A 56 -9.07 23.68 -16.29
N TRP A 57 -9.31 22.71 -15.40
CA TRP A 57 -8.63 21.41 -15.47
C TRP A 57 -8.91 20.67 -16.78
N GLU A 58 -10.13 20.78 -17.30
CA GLU A 58 -10.51 20.23 -18.60
C GLU A 58 -9.73 20.91 -19.74
N GLU A 59 -9.65 22.25 -19.74
CA GLU A 59 -8.86 22.99 -20.73
C GLU A 59 -7.35 22.67 -20.65
N MET A 60 -6.83 22.51 -19.45
CA MET A 60 -5.43 22.13 -19.21
C MET A 60 -5.14 20.72 -19.69
N LEU A 61 -6.04 19.76 -19.46
CA LEU A 61 -5.93 18.39 -19.96
C LEU A 61 -5.83 18.40 -21.48
N MET A 62 -6.76 19.07 -22.16
CA MET A 62 -6.76 19.19 -23.62
C MET A 62 -5.49 19.87 -24.16
N ALA A 63 -4.96 20.86 -23.44
CA ALA A 63 -3.70 21.51 -23.82
C ALA A 63 -2.48 20.60 -23.65
N LEU A 64 -2.40 19.81 -22.58
CA LEU A 64 -1.33 18.84 -22.36
C LEU A 64 -1.30 17.78 -23.47
N GLU A 65 -2.46 17.36 -23.97
CA GLU A 65 -2.54 16.41 -25.08
C GLU A 65 -1.91 16.92 -26.38
N THR A 66 -1.74 18.25 -26.52
CA THR A 66 -1.06 18.86 -27.67
C THR A 66 0.47 18.86 -27.57
N SER A 67 1.02 18.54 -26.39
CA SER A 67 2.46 18.59 -26.16
C SER A 67 3.20 17.55 -27.02
N PRO A 68 4.38 17.86 -27.57
CA PRO A 68 5.16 16.90 -28.36
C PRO A 68 5.58 15.62 -27.62
N ASP A 69 5.66 15.66 -26.29
CA ASP A 69 5.90 14.49 -25.44
C ASP A 69 4.63 13.69 -25.11
N HIS A 70 3.43 14.19 -25.44
CA HIS A 70 2.17 13.47 -25.25
C HIS A 70 1.85 12.55 -26.44
N LEU A 71 2.42 11.35 -26.43
CA LEU A 71 2.43 10.47 -27.61
C LEU A 71 1.04 9.97 -28.02
N GLU A 72 0.14 9.72 -27.07
CA GLU A 72 -1.25 9.32 -27.39
C GLU A 72 -2.01 10.44 -28.12
N GLY A 73 -1.81 11.69 -27.70
CA GLY A 73 -2.39 12.86 -28.35
C GLY A 73 -1.85 13.04 -29.78
N ARG A 74 -0.54 12.82 -29.96
CA ARG A 74 0.09 12.80 -31.29
C ARG A 74 -0.45 11.66 -32.16
N TYR A 75 -0.59 10.47 -31.61
CA TYR A 75 -1.18 9.30 -32.26
C TYR A 75 -2.58 9.64 -32.82
N LYS A 76 -3.47 10.18 -31.97
CA LYS A 76 -4.84 10.59 -32.36
C LYS A 76 -4.81 11.66 -33.47
N LYS A 77 -3.94 12.67 -33.34
CA LYS A 77 -3.81 13.75 -34.33
C LYS A 77 -3.32 13.26 -35.69
N LEU A 78 -2.35 12.33 -35.71
CA LEU A 78 -1.79 11.79 -36.95
C LEU A 78 -2.81 10.92 -37.70
N ILE A 79 -3.58 10.10 -36.99
CA ILE A 79 -4.68 9.31 -37.57
C ILE A 79 -5.72 10.23 -38.21
N ALA A 80 -6.13 11.29 -37.51
CA ALA A 80 -7.08 12.27 -38.03
C ALA A 80 -6.54 12.98 -39.29
N GLY A 81 -5.22 13.22 -39.36
CA GLY A 81 -4.56 13.83 -40.52
C GLY A 81 -4.44 12.91 -41.75
N LYS A 82 -4.54 11.59 -41.58
CA LYS A 82 -4.47 10.56 -42.65
C LYS A 82 -3.21 10.63 -43.54
N ASP A 83 -2.10 11.15 -43.02
CA ASP A 83 -0.81 11.17 -43.70
C ASP A 83 0.02 9.93 -43.30
N PRO A 84 0.16 8.91 -44.17
CA PRO A 84 0.88 7.69 -43.82
C PRO A 84 2.37 7.93 -43.55
N LYS A 85 2.99 8.90 -44.23
CA LYS A 85 4.41 9.21 -44.02
C LYS A 85 4.61 9.82 -42.64
N ALA A 86 3.72 10.72 -42.22
CA ALA A 86 3.79 11.32 -40.89
C ALA A 86 3.58 10.28 -39.76
N MET A 87 2.66 9.31 -39.95
CA MET A 87 2.49 8.18 -39.01
C MET A 87 3.74 7.30 -38.96
N PHE A 88 4.33 6.98 -40.12
CA PHE A 88 5.56 6.22 -40.21
C PHE A 88 6.73 6.92 -39.51
N ASP A 89 6.96 8.20 -39.79
CA ASP A 89 8.04 8.97 -39.18
C ASP A 89 7.85 9.05 -37.66
N PHE A 90 6.62 9.21 -37.16
CA PHE A 90 6.32 9.16 -35.73
C PHE A 90 6.70 7.82 -35.08
N VAL A 91 6.27 6.68 -35.64
CA VAL A 91 6.58 5.37 -35.05
C VAL A 91 8.07 5.02 -35.18
N ARG A 92 8.71 5.36 -36.30
CA ARG A 92 10.13 5.09 -36.53
C ARG A 92 11.02 5.94 -35.64
N ASP A 93 10.78 7.25 -35.62
CA ASP A 93 11.74 8.24 -35.10
C ASP A 93 11.36 8.79 -33.72
N ASP A 94 10.08 8.75 -33.36
CA ASP A 94 9.60 9.28 -32.08
C ASP A 94 9.18 8.20 -31.09
N ILE A 95 9.45 6.92 -31.35
CA ILE A 95 9.32 5.83 -30.36
C ILE A 95 10.68 5.13 -30.25
N HIS A 96 11.20 4.94 -29.05
CA HIS A 96 12.46 4.21 -28.85
C HIS A 96 12.26 2.71 -29.12
N LEU A 97 13.31 2.05 -29.58
CA LEU A 97 13.32 0.59 -29.70
C LEU A 97 13.75 -0.03 -28.38
N MET A 98 13.09 -1.10 -27.94
CA MET A 98 13.50 -1.87 -26.77
C MET A 98 13.54 -3.38 -27.05
N PRO A 99 14.39 -4.15 -26.35
CA PRO A 99 14.35 -5.61 -26.40
C PRO A 99 13.03 -6.16 -25.83
N ALA A 100 12.51 -7.23 -26.46
CA ALA A 100 11.33 -7.93 -25.97
C ALA A 100 11.64 -8.91 -24.83
N LYS A 101 12.89 -9.34 -24.73
CA LYS A 101 13.41 -10.25 -23.69
C LYS A 101 14.50 -9.56 -22.87
N ARG A 102 14.82 -10.16 -21.72
CA ARG A 102 15.92 -9.72 -20.85
C ARG A 102 17.26 -9.81 -21.60
N ALA A 103 17.93 -8.67 -21.82
CA ALA A 103 19.24 -8.52 -22.47
C ALA A 103 19.43 -9.14 -23.88
N GLU A 104 18.36 -9.61 -24.53
CA GLU A 104 18.40 -10.24 -25.84
C GLU A 104 17.48 -9.53 -26.84
N ILE A 105 18.02 -9.19 -28.00
CA ILE A 105 17.27 -8.56 -29.11
C ILE A 105 16.52 -9.60 -29.97
N HIS A 106 16.79 -10.89 -29.79
CA HIS A 106 16.13 -12.00 -30.48
C HIS A 106 14.65 -12.20 -30.10
N GLY A 107 13.88 -12.81 -31.00
CA GLY A 107 12.46 -13.09 -30.77
C GLY A 107 11.57 -11.88 -31.06
N MET A 108 12.10 -10.90 -31.80
CA MET A 108 11.44 -9.65 -32.15
C MET A 108 10.25 -9.80 -33.10
N GLN A 109 10.02 -11.00 -33.61
CA GLN A 109 8.99 -11.31 -34.59
C GLN A 109 7.58 -11.19 -34.01
N THR A 110 7.36 -11.72 -32.82
CA THR A 110 6.01 -11.88 -32.24
C THR A 110 5.86 -11.20 -30.89
N ALA A 111 6.93 -11.09 -30.10
CA ALA A 111 6.85 -10.66 -28.72
C ALA A 111 6.59 -9.15 -28.60
N MET A 112 5.50 -8.81 -27.91
CA MET A 112 5.19 -7.49 -27.40
C MET A 112 5.47 -7.48 -25.89
N LYS A 113 5.91 -6.35 -25.34
CA LYS A 113 6.20 -6.23 -23.91
C LYS A 113 4.97 -5.83 -23.11
N TYR A 114 4.38 -4.68 -23.42
CA TYR A 114 3.22 -4.12 -22.70
C TYR A 114 2.11 -3.59 -23.62
N GLY A 115 2.19 -3.86 -24.93
CA GLY A 115 1.16 -3.45 -25.88
C GLY A 115 1.41 -2.07 -26.49
N THR A 116 0.61 -1.70 -27.48
CA THR A 116 0.66 -0.37 -28.12
C THR A 116 0.31 0.75 -27.15
N LYS A 117 -0.58 0.49 -26.17
CA LYS A 117 -0.89 1.42 -25.06
C LYS A 117 0.35 1.75 -24.23
N GLY A 118 1.13 0.74 -23.82
CA GLY A 118 2.40 0.95 -23.13
C GLY A 118 3.37 1.78 -23.98
N ALA A 119 3.50 1.43 -25.26
CA ALA A 119 4.36 2.17 -26.18
C ALA A 119 4.01 3.66 -26.29
N LEU A 120 2.72 4.02 -26.29
CA LEU A 120 2.26 5.42 -26.29
C LEU A 120 2.39 6.08 -24.90
N ARG A 121 2.36 5.32 -23.81
CA ARG A 121 2.49 5.87 -22.46
C ARG A 121 3.91 6.36 -22.15
N TYR A 122 4.90 5.52 -22.43
CA TYR A 122 6.30 5.77 -22.06
C TYR A 122 7.24 5.99 -23.25
N GLY A 123 6.80 5.68 -24.47
CA GLY A 123 7.54 6.01 -25.70
C GLY A 123 8.64 5.05 -26.08
N PHE A 124 8.52 3.79 -25.67
CA PHE A 124 9.43 2.71 -26.03
C PHE A 124 8.61 1.50 -26.51
N ALA A 125 9.12 0.76 -27.49
CA ALA A 125 8.41 -0.36 -28.08
C ALA A 125 9.39 -1.42 -28.58
N THR A 126 8.98 -2.68 -28.47
CA THR A 126 9.64 -3.78 -29.18
C THR A 126 9.52 -3.61 -30.70
N PRO A 127 10.36 -4.30 -31.50
CA PRO A 127 10.23 -4.23 -32.96
C PRO A 127 8.84 -4.66 -33.44
N ARG A 128 8.24 -5.68 -32.82
CA ARG A 128 6.86 -6.09 -33.13
C ARG A 128 5.84 -5.03 -32.72
N GLU A 129 5.94 -4.46 -31.52
CA GLU A 129 5.03 -3.39 -31.06
C GLU A 129 5.04 -2.17 -31.97
N LYS A 130 6.21 -1.77 -32.51
CA LYS A 130 6.27 -0.68 -33.50
C LYS A 130 5.48 -1.02 -34.76
N ALA A 131 5.63 -2.24 -35.29
CA ALA A 131 4.91 -2.66 -36.49
C ALA A 131 3.39 -2.73 -36.25
N GLU A 132 2.97 -3.26 -35.09
CA GLU A 132 1.56 -3.29 -34.70
C GLU A 132 0.99 -1.88 -34.48
N LEU A 133 1.74 -0.98 -33.83
CA LEU A 133 1.32 0.41 -33.62
C LEU A 133 1.11 1.12 -34.96
N LEU A 134 2.03 0.99 -35.91
CA LEU A 134 1.86 1.60 -37.23
C LEU A 134 0.69 0.96 -38.02
N HIS A 135 0.54 -0.37 -37.94
CA HIS A 135 -0.59 -1.06 -38.54
C HIS A 135 -1.93 -0.56 -37.96
N GLU A 136 -2.02 -0.41 -36.64
CA GLU A 136 -3.18 0.12 -35.93
C GLU A 136 -3.51 1.54 -36.40
N MET A 137 -2.49 2.42 -36.50
CA MET A 137 -2.64 3.78 -37.01
C MET A 137 -3.19 3.80 -38.44
N TYR A 138 -2.60 3.01 -39.35
CA TYR A 138 -3.06 2.92 -40.73
C TYR A 138 -4.49 2.39 -40.81
N ALA A 139 -4.82 1.32 -40.09
CA ALA A 139 -6.15 0.74 -40.08
C ALA A 139 -7.20 1.75 -39.60
N GLN A 140 -6.94 2.47 -38.51
CA GLN A 140 -7.85 3.50 -37.99
C GLN A 140 -7.96 4.73 -38.90
N ALA A 141 -6.92 5.04 -39.68
CA ALA A 141 -6.96 6.08 -40.71
C ALA A 141 -7.72 5.66 -41.99
N GLY A 142 -8.12 4.39 -42.10
CA GLY A 142 -8.75 3.81 -43.29
C GLY A 142 -7.76 3.38 -44.38
N ILE A 143 -6.48 3.23 -44.04
CA ILE A 143 -5.41 2.74 -44.93
C ILE A 143 -5.29 1.23 -44.74
N LYS A 144 -5.56 0.48 -45.81
CA LYS A 144 -5.43 -0.98 -45.80
C LYS A 144 -3.97 -1.36 -45.58
N SER A 145 -3.71 -2.12 -44.52
CA SER A 145 -2.37 -2.51 -44.13
C SER A 145 -2.36 -3.87 -43.42
N LYS A 146 -1.17 -4.48 -43.33
CA LYS A 146 -0.91 -5.69 -42.54
C LYS A 146 0.57 -5.75 -42.14
N VAL A 147 0.87 -6.41 -41.03
CA VAL A 147 2.25 -6.70 -40.63
C VAL A 147 2.79 -7.88 -41.46
N VAL A 148 4.01 -7.74 -41.95
CA VAL A 148 4.77 -8.74 -42.71
C VAL A 148 6.20 -8.83 -42.18
N TYR A 149 6.93 -9.88 -42.53
CA TYR A 149 8.35 -10.01 -42.24
C TYR A 149 9.19 -9.75 -43.48
N GLU A 150 10.09 -8.78 -43.39
CA GLU A 150 11.17 -8.54 -44.34
C GLU A 150 12.32 -9.51 -44.06
N ILE A 151 12.66 -10.38 -45.02
CA ILE A 151 13.76 -11.34 -44.85
C ILE A 151 15.10 -10.67 -45.19
N LEU A 152 15.88 -10.42 -44.14
CA LEU A 152 17.20 -9.82 -44.22
C LEU A 152 18.31 -10.85 -43.98
N ASP A 153 19.44 -10.61 -44.63
CA ASP A 153 20.69 -11.33 -44.50
C ASP A 153 21.66 -10.52 -43.61
N ILE A 154 22.67 -11.14 -43.00
CA ILE A 154 23.66 -10.48 -42.14
C ILE A 154 24.41 -9.36 -42.86
N LYS A 155 24.54 -9.44 -44.19
CA LYS A 155 25.12 -8.36 -45.00
C LYS A 155 24.24 -7.12 -45.11
N ASP A 156 22.93 -7.25 -44.88
CA ASP A 156 21.97 -6.16 -44.98
C ASP A 156 21.91 -5.35 -43.68
N ILE A 157 22.07 -6.02 -42.53
CA ILE A 157 22.23 -5.45 -41.19
C ILE A 157 23.32 -6.24 -40.45
N PRO A 158 24.58 -5.80 -40.45
CA PRO A 158 25.63 -6.42 -39.63
C PRO A 158 25.32 -6.27 -38.14
N ASP A 159 25.70 -7.26 -37.33
CA ASP A 159 25.44 -7.23 -35.88
C ASP A 159 26.14 -6.04 -35.19
N GLU A 160 27.23 -5.51 -35.75
CA GLU A 160 27.90 -4.31 -35.25
C GLU A 160 27.10 -3.01 -35.48
N GLU A 161 26.17 -2.99 -36.44
CA GLU A 161 25.30 -1.84 -36.71
C GLU A 161 24.06 -1.83 -35.80
N VAL A 162 23.62 -2.99 -35.31
CA VAL A 162 22.41 -3.16 -34.50
C VAL A 162 22.34 -2.24 -33.27
N PRO A 163 23.40 -2.06 -32.45
CA PRO A 163 23.35 -1.17 -31.30
C PRO A 163 22.93 0.27 -31.67
N SER A 164 23.31 0.74 -32.87
CA SER A 164 22.97 2.10 -33.34
C SER A 164 21.47 2.32 -33.53
N PHE A 165 20.67 1.25 -33.68
CA PHE A 165 19.21 1.37 -33.76
C PHE A 165 18.57 1.65 -32.39
N PHE A 166 19.24 1.24 -31.30
CA PHE A 166 18.79 1.43 -29.92
C PHE A 166 19.35 2.72 -29.30
N TYR A 167 20.58 3.11 -29.64
CA TYR A 167 21.27 4.31 -29.12
C TYR A 167 20.84 5.62 -29.80
N ARG A 168 19.54 5.77 -30.04
CA ARG A 168 18.97 6.94 -30.72
C ARG A 168 18.27 7.83 -29.69
N PRO A 169 18.94 8.86 -29.13
CA PRO A 169 18.28 9.79 -28.23
C PRO A 169 17.19 10.57 -28.98
N ILE A 170 15.98 10.62 -28.42
CA ILE A 170 14.84 11.33 -28.99
C ILE A 170 14.59 12.58 -28.14
N LYS A 171 14.57 13.75 -28.78
CA LYS A 171 14.25 15.01 -28.12
C LYS A 171 12.76 15.29 -28.26
N ARG A 172 11.98 14.98 -27.22
CA ARG A 172 10.56 15.35 -27.13
C ARG A 172 10.41 16.48 -26.10
N PRO A 173 10.27 17.74 -26.53
CA PRO A 173 10.09 18.83 -25.58
C PRO A 173 8.69 18.79 -24.97
N PHE A 174 8.60 19.00 -23.66
CA PHE A 174 7.36 19.36 -23.01
C PHE A 174 6.99 20.80 -23.44
N ALA A 175 6.04 20.92 -24.35
CA ALA A 175 5.65 22.18 -24.99
C ALA A 175 4.16 22.17 -25.39
N PRO A 176 3.23 22.11 -24.41
CA PRO A 176 1.80 22.23 -24.69
C PRO A 176 1.48 23.57 -25.36
N ALA A 177 0.54 23.57 -26.30
CA ALA A 177 0.12 24.74 -27.05
C ALA A 177 -0.79 25.66 -26.21
N ILE A 178 -0.16 26.51 -25.38
CA ILE A 178 -0.84 27.46 -24.50
C ILE A 178 -0.20 28.84 -24.69
N ASP A 179 -1.00 29.88 -24.92
CA ASP A 179 -0.51 31.26 -24.91
C ASP A 179 -0.56 31.91 -23.52
N ASP A 180 0.02 33.10 -23.43
CA ASP A 180 0.09 33.86 -22.19
C ASP A 180 -1.28 34.31 -21.69
N ALA A 181 -2.22 34.65 -22.58
CA ALA A 181 -3.55 35.10 -22.21
C ALA A 181 -4.39 33.99 -21.57
N THR A 182 -4.32 32.78 -22.12
CA THR A 182 -4.96 31.58 -21.56
C THR A 182 -4.31 31.18 -20.24
N ARG A 183 -2.98 31.22 -20.13
CA ARG A 183 -2.28 31.03 -18.85
C ARG A 183 -2.76 32.02 -17.78
N GLU A 184 -2.86 33.29 -18.14
CA GLU A 184 -3.30 34.35 -17.22
C GLU A 184 -4.75 34.14 -16.76
N ARG A 185 -5.64 33.76 -17.69
CA ARG A 185 -7.03 33.39 -17.37
C ARG A 185 -7.08 32.23 -16.39
N TRP A 186 -6.37 31.13 -16.66
CA TRP A 186 -6.34 29.96 -15.78
C TRP A 186 -5.82 30.31 -14.39
N ALA A 187 -4.73 31.07 -14.29
CA ALA A 187 -4.19 31.52 -13.02
C ALA A 187 -5.22 32.35 -12.22
N LYS A 188 -6.01 33.19 -12.90
CA LYS A 188 -7.07 33.98 -12.26
C LYS A 188 -8.26 33.10 -11.81
N GLU A 189 -8.77 32.22 -12.68
CA GLU A 189 -9.90 31.33 -12.38
C GLU A 189 -9.56 30.31 -11.27
N LEU A 190 -8.28 29.92 -11.16
CA LEU A 190 -7.79 29.02 -10.12
C LEU A 190 -7.27 29.74 -8.86
N GLY A 191 -7.39 31.07 -8.77
CA GLY A 191 -6.97 31.83 -7.59
C GLY A 191 -5.44 31.94 -7.37
N ALA A 192 -4.62 31.61 -8.37
CA ALA A 192 -3.15 31.66 -8.32
C ALA A 192 -2.56 33.02 -8.76
N TYR A 193 -3.40 33.98 -9.15
CA TYR A 193 -3.02 35.32 -9.60
C TYR A 193 -2.57 36.20 -8.42
N ASN A 194 -1.28 36.12 -8.06
CA ASN A 194 -0.48 37.04 -7.20
C ASN A 194 0.57 36.33 -6.33
N ASN A 195 0.72 34.99 -6.42
CA ASN A 195 1.77 34.31 -5.68
C ASN A 195 3.13 34.55 -6.32
N ASN A 196 3.97 35.36 -5.64
CA ASN A 196 5.37 35.58 -5.99
C ASN A 196 6.02 34.25 -6.37
N SER A 197 6.64 34.23 -7.56
CA SER A 197 7.27 33.03 -8.11
C SER A 197 8.26 32.44 -7.10
N ARG A 198 7.90 31.35 -6.42
CA ARG A 198 8.87 30.56 -5.66
C ARG A 198 9.96 30.14 -6.66
N ASN A 199 11.22 30.36 -6.32
CA ASN A 199 12.31 29.73 -7.04
C ASN A 199 12.29 28.26 -6.67
N TYR A 200 11.78 27.41 -7.57
CA TYR A 200 11.89 25.97 -7.42
C TYR A 200 13.29 25.57 -7.85
N ASP A 201 14.02 24.95 -6.92
CA ASP A 201 15.30 24.31 -7.21
C ASP A 201 15.04 23.07 -8.06
N LEU A 202 15.84 22.91 -9.11
CA LEU A 202 15.80 21.69 -9.92
C LEU A 202 16.44 20.56 -9.13
N ILE A 203 15.76 19.42 -9.08
CA ILE A 203 16.33 18.22 -8.50
C ILE A 203 17.38 17.69 -9.47
N ASN A 204 18.64 17.62 -9.03
CA ASN A 204 19.75 16.96 -9.73
C ASN A 204 19.88 17.33 -11.23
N PRO A 205 19.93 18.62 -11.61
CA PRO A 205 19.78 19.07 -12.99
C PRO A 205 20.90 18.60 -13.94
N ASP A 206 22.09 18.29 -13.42
CA ASP A 206 23.27 17.86 -14.17
C ASP A 206 23.66 16.39 -13.89
N LEU A 207 22.82 15.67 -13.15
CA LEU A 207 23.06 14.30 -12.67
C LEU A 207 24.31 14.16 -11.79
N SER A 208 24.89 15.24 -11.28
CA SER A 208 26.13 15.22 -10.50
C SER A 208 25.99 14.44 -9.20
N ALA A 209 24.85 14.55 -8.51
CA ALA A 209 24.59 13.81 -7.28
C ALA A 209 24.50 12.30 -7.53
N SER A 210 23.85 11.89 -8.63
CA SER A 210 23.75 10.48 -9.01
C SER A 210 25.09 9.90 -9.42
N LYS A 211 25.88 10.64 -10.21
CA LYS A 211 27.24 10.24 -10.60
C LYS A 211 28.15 10.07 -9.38
N LYS A 212 28.08 11.02 -8.43
CA LYS A 212 28.83 10.93 -7.18
C LYS A 212 28.48 9.66 -6.39
N LEU A 213 27.19 9.39 -6.20
CA LEU A 213 26.73 8.18 -5.51
C LEU A 213 27.20 6.90 -6.23
N ALA A 214 27.04 6.85 -7.55
CA ALA A 214 27.44 5.70 -8.35
C ALA A 214 28.95 5.44 -8.29
N ASP A 215 29.78 6.48 -8.33
CA ASP A 215 31.22 6.36 -8.17
C ASP A 215 31.59 5.87 -6.77
N GLU A 216 30.94 6.36 -5.71
CA GLU A 216 31.15 5.91 -4.33
C GLU A 216 30.81 4.42 -4.15
N VAL A 217 29.64 3.99 -4.65
CA VAL A 217 29.21 2.59 -4.67
C VAL A 217 30.21 1.74 -5.45
N TRP A 218 30.55 2.16 -6.68
CA TRP A 218 31.48 1.44 -7.54
C TRP A 218 32.86 1.24 -6.89
N GLN A 219 33.40 2.28 -6.26
CA GLN A 219 34.71 2.17 -5.59
C GLN A 219 34.67 1.17 -4.43
N THR A 220 33.56 1.11 -3.71
CA THR A 220 33.36 0.23 -2.54
C THR A 220 33.17 -1.25 -2.92
N LEU A 221 32.67 -1.56 -4.12
CA LEU A 221 32.46 -2.95 -4.54
C LEU A 221 33.76 -3.78 -4.48
N PRO A 222 33.74 -4.97 -3.85
CA PRO A 222 34.89 -5.85 -3.72
C PRO A 222 35.20 -6.54 -5.05
N ASP A 223 36.44 -7.05 -5.20
CA ASP A 223 36.85 -8.01 -6.24
C ASP A 223 36.21 -7.76 -7.62
N LYS A 224 36.35 -6.54 -8.15
CA LYS A 224 35.72 -6.11 -9.43
C LYS A 224 35.98 -7.07 -10.61
N GLU A 225 37.10 -7.78 -10.57
CA GLU A 225 37.52 -8.82 -11.53
C GLU A 225 36.62 -10.08 -11.50
N LYS A 226 35.91 -10.35 -10.39
CA LYS A 226 35.01 -11.50 -10.20
C LYS A 226 33.55 -11.18 -10.55
N ILE A 227 33.22 -9.90 -10.72
CA ILE A 227 31.88 -9.51 -11.20
C ILE A 227 31.69 -10.22 -12.54
N SER A 228 30.53 -10.88 -12.70
CA SER A 228 30.15 -11.58 -13.92
C SER A 228 28.93 -10.89 -14.52
N PRO A 229 29.11 -9.73 -15.19
CA PRO A 229 27.99 -8.97 -15.70
C PRO A 229 27.24 -9.72 -16.80
N LEU A 230 25.94 -9.43 -16.89
CA LEU A 230 25.10 -9.92 -17.96
C LEU A 230 25.61 -9.39 -19.32
N THR A 231 25.87 -10.30 -20.25
CA THR A 231 26.30 -9.93 -21.60
C THR A 231 25.09 -9.67 -22.49
N SER A 232 25.06 -8.52 -23.15
CA SER A 232 24.00 -8.17 -24.10
C SER A 232 24.21 -8.89 -25.44
N SER A 233 23.15 -9.48 -25.99
CA SER A 233 23.20 -10.07 -27.33
C SER A 233 22.58 -9.14 -28.37
N PHE A 234 23.41 -8.64 -29.29
CA PHE A 234 23.03 -7.77 -30.41
C PHE A 234 22.74 -8.52 -31.71
N ARG A 235 22.62 -9.84 -31.65
CA ARG A 235 22.37 -10.63 -32.84
C ARG A 235 20.96 -10.34 -33.36
N TRP A 236 20.87 -9.84 -34.59
CA TRP A 236 19.60 -9.60 -35.27
C TRP A 236 19.05 -10.92 -35.81
N ASP A 237 17.72 -11.04 -35.90
CA ASP A 237 17.02 -12.23 -36.41
C ASP A 237 17.17 -12.34 -37.94
N HIS A 238 18.36 -12.74 -38.40
CA HIS A 238 18.68 -13.02 -39.80
C HIS A 238 18.05 -14.32 -40.29
N TYR A 239 17.76 -14.39 -41.59
CA TYR A 239 17.31 -15.60 -42.32
C TYR A 239 16.08 -16.33 -41.75
N GLY A 240 14.98 -16.31 -42.49
CA GLY A 240 13.79 -17.13 -42.21
C GLY A 240 12.93 -16.68 -41.01
N ASN A 241 13.53 -15.92 -40.11
CA ASN A 241 12.96 -15.34 -38.90
C ASN A 241 12.34 -13.95 -39.17
N GLY A 242 13.07 -13.07 -39.87
CA GLY A 242 12.51 -11.88 -40.53
C GLY A 242 12.23 -10.68 -39.63
N THR A 243 12.32 -9.49 -40.23
CA THR A 243 12.22 -8.18 -39.57
C THR A 243 10.79 -7.63 -39.70
N PRO A 244 10.07 -7.33 -38.60
CA PRO A 244 8.70 -6.80 -38.66
C PRO A 244 8.60 -5.52 -39.48
N THR A 245 7.70 -5.51 -40.47
CA THR A 245 7.48 -4.41 -41.42
C THR A 245 5.98 -4.27 -41.66
N VAL A 246 5.52 -3.09 -42.07
CA VAL A 246 4.11 -2.90 -42.46
C VAL A 246 4.00 -2.78 -43.97
N GLU A 247 3.23 -3.67 -44.59
CA GLU A 247 2.75 -3.55 -45.97
C GLU A 247 1.46 -2.73 -45.95
N PHE A 248 1.34 -1.72 -46.82
CA PHE A 248 0.15 -0.88 -46.90
C PHE A 248 -0.15 -0.43 -48.33
N GLU A 249 -1.41 -0.09 -48.60
CA GLU A 249 -1.87 0.45 -49.88
C GLU A 249 -1.95 1.99 -49.82
N TRP A 250 -1.23 2.67 -50.71
CA TRP A 250 -1.26 4.13 -50.82
C TRP A 250 -1.17 4.57 -52.29
N ASP A 251 -2.00 5.52 -52.69
CA ASP A 251 -2.12 6.00 -54.08
C ASP A 251 -2.24 4.85 -55.12
N GLY A 252 -2.98 3.79 -54.77
CA GLY A 252 -3.18 2.62 -55.63
C GLY A 252 -1.95 1.71 -55.79
N LYS A 253 -0.90 1.91 -54.99
CA LYS A 253 0.32 1.09 -54.98
C LYS A 253 0.51 0.41 -53.64
N THR A 254 1.11 -0.78 -53.67
CA THR A 254 1.62 -1.44 -52.48
C THR A 254 2.94 -0.80 -52.08
N CYS A 255 3.03 -0.36 -50.83
CA CYS A 255 4.18 0.27 -50.21
C CYS A 255 4.60 -0.47 -48.94
N TYR A 256 5.82 -0.22 -48.47
CA TYR A 256 6.38 -0.87 -47.28
C TYR A 256 6.96 0.15 -46.31
N ALA A 257 6.89 -0.15 -45.01
CA ALA A 257 7.37 0.73 -43.95
C ALA A 257 8.39 0.00 -43.07
N HIS A 258 9.67 0.15 -43.39
CA HIS A 258 10.79 -0.35 -42.58
C HIS A 258 11.05 0.57 -41.37
N LEU A 259 10.90 0.05 -40.15
CA LEU A 259 10.78 0.86 -38.93
C LEU A 259 12.07 1.01 -38.11
N PHE A 260 13.19 0.45 -38.56
CA PHE A 260 14.40 0.32 -37.73
C PHE A 260 15.58 1.12 -38.28
N ASP A 261 15.99 0.84 -39.51
CA ASP A 261 17.06 1.58 -40.16
C ASP A 261 16.55 2.94 -40.69
N PRO A 262 17.01 4.08 -40.13
CA PRO A 262 16.58 5.41 -40.57
C PRO A 262 17.06 5.75 -41.99
N LYS A 263 18.02 5.00 -42.55
CA LYS A 263 18.51 5.18 -43.93
C LYS A 263 17.53 4.65 -44.96
N VAL A 264 16.55 3.83 -44.56
CA VAL A 264 15.51 3.30 -45.47
C VAL A 264 14.42 4.36 -45.67
N PRO A 265 14.19 4.81 -46.92
CA PRO A 265 13.13 5.77 -47.23
C PRO A 265 11.72 5.22 -46.98
N PHE A 266 10.78 6.14 -46.71
CA PHE A 266 9.36 5.80 -46.62
C PHE A 266 8.86 5.13 -47.91
N GLY A 267 8.06 4.07 -47.76
CA GLY A 267 7.47 3.32 -48.87
C GLY A 267 8.37 2.21 -49.43
N GLU A 268 9.59 2.05 -48.91
CA GLU A 268 10.57 1.10 -49.40
C GLU A 268 10.96 0.03 -48.37
N LEU A 269 11.49 -1.08 -48.87
CA LEU A 269 12.18 -2.12 -48.09
C LEU A 269 13.69 -1.84 -48.05
N LYS A 270 14.38 -2.33 -47.03
CA LYS A 270 15.84 -2.32 -46.94
C LYS A 270 16.44 -3.18 -48.05
N ASN A 271 15.91 -4.40 -48.26
CA ASN A 271 16.34 -5.28 -49.33
C ASN A 271 15.49 -5.09 -50.60
N LYS A 272 15.94 -4.21 -51.50
CA LYS A 272 15.26 -3.92 -52.77
C LYS A 272 15.45 -5.01 -53.84
N ALA A 273 16.43 -5.90 -53.69
CA ALA A 273 16.85 -6.83 -54.73
C ALA A 273 16.23 -8.23 -54.59
N LYS A 274 15.74 -8.59 -53.39
CA LYS A 274 14.97 -9.82 -53.10
C LYS A 274 13.80 -9.46 -52.19
N ALA A 275 12.62 -9.24 -52.76
CA ALA A 275 11.39 -9.05 -51.99
C ALA A 275 10.87 -10.39 -51.43
N ASP A 276 11.71 -11.09 -50.66
CA ASP A 276 11.30 -12.29 -49.93
C ASP A 276 10.54 -11.82 -48.68
N LEU A 277 9.24 -11.57 -48.83
CA LEU A 277 8.33 -11.25 -47.74
C LEU A 277 7.66 -12.51 -47.23
N ARG A 278 7.39 -12.56 -45.92
CA ARG A 278 6.56 -13.61 -45.31
C ARG A 278 5.39 -13.00 -44.54
N PRO A 279 4.23 -13.68 -44.48
CA PRO A 279 3.18 -13.30 -43.55
C PRO A 279 3.71 -13.27 -42.12
N ALA A 280 3.36 -12.22 -41.37
CA ALA A 280 3.70 -12.17 -39.96
C ALA A 280 2.85 -13.19 -39.18
N GLN A 281 3.45 -13.82 -38.17
CA GLN A 281 2.70 -14.57 -37.17
C GLN A 281 1.90 -13.60 -36.28
N PRO A 282 0.86 -14.02 -35.56
CA PRO A 282 0.16 -13.16 -34.61
C PRO A 282 1.11 -12.57 -33.56
N ALA A 283 0.84 -11.32 -33.16
CA ALA A 283 1.56 -10.71 -32.05
C ALA A 283 1.18 -11.40 -30.73
N VAL A 284 2.13 -11.49 -29.81
CA VAL A 284 1.96 -12.15 -28.50
C VAL A 284 2.29 -11.13 -27.42
N LEU A 285 1.29 -10.77 -26.62
CA LEU A 285 1.48 -9.95 -25.41
C LEU A 285 2.22 -10.76 -24.34
N ASN A 286 2.98 -10.07 -23.49
CA ASN A 286 3.59 -10.68 -22.32
C ASN A 286 2.50 -11.15 -21.33
N ASP A 287 2.35 -12.46 -21.19
CA ASP A 287 1.39 -13.11 -20.31
C ASP A 287 1.91 -13.28 -18.87
N GLU A 288 3.03 -12.62 -18.53
CA GLU A 288 3.50 -12.52 -17.15
C GLU A 288 2.39 -12.00 -16.24
N LYS A 289 2.23 -12.70 -15.12
CA LYS A 289 1.27 -12.34 -14.08
C LYS A 289 1.96 -11.70 -12.89
N ILE A 290 1.30 -10.71 -12.32
CA ILE A 290 1.66 -10.11 -11.04
C ILE A 290 0.62 -10.55 -10.03
N ASN A 291 1.09 -11.22 -8.97
CA ASN A 291 0.27 -11.59 -7.83
C ASN A 291 0.63 -10.73 -6.62
N LEU A 292 -0.39 -10.13 -6.01
CA LEU A 292 -0.29 -9.39 -4.77
C LEU A 292 -1.05 -10.17 -3.71
N SER A 293 -0.42 -10.46 -2.57
CA SER A 293 -1.06 -11.12 -1.42
C SER A 293 -0.72 -10.35 -0.15
N LEU A 294 -1.75 -10.01 0.61
CA LEU A 294 -1.64 -9.39 1.92
C LEU A 294 -1.92 -10.45 2.98
N SER A 295 -1.04 -10.55 3.96
CA SER A 295 -1.15 -11.48 5.09
C SER A 295 -0.85 -10.79 6.41
N PHE A 296 -1.25 -11.43 7.51
CA PHE A 296 -0.96 -10.95 8.85
C PHE A 296 -0.41 -12.06 9.75
N ARG A 297 0.23 -11.65 10.84
CA ARG A 297 0.63 -12.53 11.96
C ARG A 297 0.07 -11.95 13.26
N ALA A 298 -0.47 -12.81 14.12
CA ALA A 298 -1.04 -12.39 15.40
C ALA A 298 0.02 -12.39 16.51
N GLY A 299 -0.17 -11.57 17.54
CA GLY A 299 0.75 -11.52 18.69
C GLY A 299 0.85 -12.82 19.47
N ILE A 300 -0.25 -13.57 19.54
CA ILE A 300 -0.35 -14.82 20.30
C ILE A 300 0.41 -15.99 19.66
N ASP A 301 0.49 -15.98 18.32
CA ASP A 301 1.21 -16.98 17.52
C ASP A 301 1.86 -16.27 16.31
N PRO A 302 2.98 -15.58 16.53
CA PRO A 302 3.63 -14.80 15.49
C PRO A 302 4.33 -15.65 14.43
N GLU A 303 4.37 -16.98 14.58
CA GLU A 303 4.94 -17.88 13.57
C GLU A 303 3.94 -18.25 12.47
N VAL A 304 2.64 -18.17 12.77
CA VAL A 304 1.57 -18.48 11.84
C VAL A 304 1.16 -17.24 11.05
N GLU A 305 1.28 -17.34 9.74
CA GLU A 305 0.90 -16.29 8.80
C GLU A 305 -0.41 -16.63 8.09
N THR A 306 -1.36 -15.69 8.16
CA THR A 306 -2.72 -15.86 7.62
C THR A 306 -2.95 -14.88 6.48
N GLU A 307 -3.37 -15.38 5.30
CA GLU A 307 -3.72 -14.53 4.15
C GLU A 307 -5.06 -13.81 4.39
N LEU A 308 -5.09 -12.50 4.11
CA LEU A 308 -6.28 -11.65 4.16
C LEU A 308 -6.95 -11.51 2.79
N ILE A 309 -6.12 -11.28 1.76
CA ILE A 309 -6.57 -11.09 0.39
C ILE A 309 -5.43 -11.36 -0.57
N SER A 310 -5.77 -11.91 -1.74
CA SER A 310 -4.85 -12.01 -2.87
C SER A 310 -5.54 -11.63 -4.17
N GLY A 311 -4.75 -11.09 -5.10
CA GLY A 311 -5.19 -10.71 -6.45
C GLY A 311 -4.13 -11.05 -7.48
N GLU A 312 -4.56 -11.36 -8.70
CA GLU A 312 -3.67 -11.72 -9.80
C GLU A 312 -4.11 -11.01 -11.08
N TRP A 313 -3.16 -10.39 -11.78
CA TRP A 313 -3.40 -9.67 -13.04
C TRP A 313 -2.33 -10.01 -14.06
N PHE A 314 -2.65 -9.89 -15.34
CA PHE A 314 -1.61 -9.83 -16.36
C PHE A 314 -0.87 -8.49 -16.28
N VAL A 315 0.45 -8.50 -16.45
CA VAL A 315 1.25 -7.28 -16.34
C VAL A 315 0.78 -6.19 -17.30
N HIS A 316 0.36 -6.55 -18.51
CA HIS A 316 -0.14 -5.59 -19.50
C HIS A 316 -1.49 -4.95 -19.11
N GLU A 317 -2.23 -5.51 -18.16
CA GLU A 317 -3.44 -4.90 -17.59
C GLU A 317 -3.10 -3.85 -16.51
N LEU A 318 -1.93 -3.99 -15.87
CA LEU A 318 -1.48 -3.10 -14.79
C LEU A 318 -0.65 -1.90 -15.26
N ILE A 319 0.00 -1.99 -16.42
CA ILE A 319 0.91 -0.92 -16.89
C ILE A 319 0.15 0.39 -17.11
N GLY A 320 0.52 1.41 -16.33
CA GLY A 320 -0.12 2.72 -16.32
C GLY A 320 -1.37 2.82 -15.45
N ASN A 321 -1.76 1.72 -14.83
CA ASN A 321 -2.86 1.63 -13.88
C ASN A 321 -2.30 1.42 -12.46
N ARG A 322 -3.21 1.45 -11.48
CA ARG A 322 -2.89 1.38 -10.06
C ARG A 322 -3.73 0.31 -9.39
N VAL A 323 -3.19 -0.27 -8.33
CA VAL A 323 -3.96 -1.10 -7.40
C VAL A 323 -4.00 -0.37 -6.07
N GLY A 324 -5.20 0.00 -5.64
CA GLY A 324 -5.45 0.48 -4.29
C GLY A 324 -5.59 -0.69 -3.33
N LEU A 325 -4.91 -0.65 -2.20
CA LEU A 325 -5.13 -1.55 -1.07
C LEU A 325 -5.72 -0.76 0.08
N SER A 326 -7.03 -0.90 0.30
CA SER A 326 -7.78 -0.25 1.37
C SER A 326 -8.44 -1.27 2.29
N PHE A 327 -9.00 -0.75 3.39
CA PHE A 327 -9.66 -1.53 4.42
C PHE A 327 -11.00 -0.87 4.73
N GLU A 328 -12.06 -1.36 4.10
CA GLU A 328 -13.40 -0.78 4.22
C GLU A 328 -14.01 -1.12 5.58
N ASN A 329 -14.71 -0.16 6.20
CA ASN A 329 -15.28 -0.34 7.56
C ASN A 329 -16.76 -0.77 7.57
N GLY A 330 -17.38 -0.89 6.40
CA GLY A 330 -18.79 -1.28 6.25
C GLY A 330 -19.80 -0.27 6.77
N LEU A 331 -19.36 0.96 7.10
CA LEU A 331 -20.23 2.01 7.61
C LEU A 331 -20.78 2.88 6.48
N THR A 332 -22.03 3.31 6.64
CA THR A 332 -22.61 4.40 5.82
C THR A 332 -21.91 5.72 6.13
N LEU A 333 -22.01 6.70 5.24
CA LEU A 333 -21.41 8.02 5.44
C LEU A 333 -21.92 8.69 6.74
N GLU A 334 -23.22 8.56 7.00
CA GLU A 334 -23.88 9.07 8.19
C GLU A 334 -23.33 8.42 9.46
N GLU A 335 -23.06 7.12 9.43
CA GLU A 335 -22.44 6.40 10.55
C GLU A 335 -20.97 6.76 10.71
N GLN A 336 -20.21 6.95 9.63
CA GLN A 336 -18.80 7.36 9.69
C GLN A 336 -18.62 8.72 10.35
N MET A 337 -19.56 9.65 10.16
CA MET A 337 -19.50 10.99 10.76
C MET A 337 -19.63 10.99 12.29
N VAL A 338 -20.27 9.98 12.87
CA VAL A 338 -20.56 9.92 14.32
C VAL A 338 -19.85 8.76 15.03
N THR A 339 -19.27 7.82 14.28
CA THR A 339 -18.49 6.70 14.84
C THR A 339 -17.07 7.19 15.12
N SER A 340 -16.57 7.02 16.36
CA SER A 340 -15.17 7.35 16.63
C SER A 340 -14.23 6.33 15.98
N PHE A 341 -13.03 6.76 15.59
CA PHE A 341 -12.00 5.83 15.11
C PHE A 341 -11.62 4.77 16.14
N GLY A 342 -11.74 5.09 17.42
CA GLY A 342 -11.53 4.15 18.52
C GLY A 342 -12.54 3.02 18.56
N ASP A 343 -13.70 3.18 17.93
CA ASP A 343 -14.78 2.17 17.89
C ASP A 343 -14.74 1.31 16.61
N LEU A 344 -13.90 1.68 15.64
CA LEU A 344 -13.73 0.92 14.39
C LEU A 344 -12.90 -0.33 14.64
N ARG A 345 -13.52 -1.49 14.41
CA ARG A 345 -12.92 -2.79 14.74
C ARG A 345 -12.98 -3.80 13.60
N THR A 346 -13.92 -3.66 12.67
CA THR A 346 -14.09 -4.56 11.53
C THR A 346 -13.63 -3.87 10.26
N PHE A 347 -12.84 -4.59 9.47
CA PHE A 347 -12.23 -4.09 8.25
C PHE A 347 -12.34 -5.13 7.15
N THR A 348 -12.69 -4.70 5.95
CA THR A 348 -12.75 -5.55 4.75
C THR A 348 -11.61 -5.15 3.83
N PRO A 349 -10.59 -6.00 3.65
CA PRO A 349 -9.46 -5.67 2.81
C PRO A 349 -9.88 -5.74 1.35
N THR A 350 -9.43 -4.78 0.54
CA THR A 350 -9.75 -4.72 -0.89
C THR A 350 -8.48 -4.50 -1.71
N LEU A 351 -8.44 -5.08 -2.91
CA LEU A 351 -7.46 -4.76 -3.95
C LEU A 351 -8.23 -4.21 -5.14
N SER A 352 -8.24 -2.89 -5.31
CA SER A 352 -9.03 -2.21 -6.34
C SER A 352 -8.16 -1.81 -7.53
N LEU A 353 -8.42 -2.39 -8.71
CA LEU A 353 -7.80 -1.93 -9.95
C LEU A 353 -8.39 -0.56 -10.34
N GLN A 354 -7.52 0.41 -10.56
CA GLN A 354 -7.90 1.77 -10.91
C GLN A 354 -7.17 2.22 -12.17
N GLY A 355 -7.92 2.65 -13.18
CA GLY A 355 -7.40 3.21 -14.42
C GLY A 355 -8.33 4.27 -14.99
N PHE A 356 -7.79 5.43 -15.36
CA PHE A 356 -8.60 6.55 -15.87
C PHE A 356 -9.23 6.30 -17.24
N ASP A 357 -8.67 5.36 -18.00
CA ASP A 357 -9.11 4.99 -19.35
C ASP A 357 -9.70 3.56 -19.38
N LEU A 358 -10.06 3.02 -18.22
CA LEU A 358 -10.71 1.71 -18.08
C LEU A 358 -12.20 1.89 -17.80
N GLU A 359 -13.01 1.01 -18.37
CA GLU A 359 -14.44 0.94 -18.08
C GLU A 359 -14.67 0.34 -16.69
N LEU A 360 -15.70 0.83 -15.99
CA LEU A 360 -16.03 0.38 -14.64
C LEU A 360 -16.20 -1.15 -14.53
N PRO A 361 -16.94 -1.85 -15.42
CA PRO A 361 -17.07 -3.30 -15.34
C PRO A 361 -15.73 -4.04 -15.44
N PHE A 362 -14.78 -3.52 -16.24
CA PHE A 362 -13.45 -4.13 -16.38
C PHE A 362 -12.65 -3.99 -15.08
N MET A 363 -12.74 -2.84 -14.40
CA MET A 363 -12.10 -2.59 -13.11
C MET A 363 -12.71 -3.44 -12.00
N GLU A 364 -14.04 -3.54 -11.95
CA GLU A 364 -14.76 -4.36 -10.96
C GLU A 364 -14.42 -5.85 -11.09
N GLU A 365 -14.44 -6.40 -12.31
CA GLU A 365 -14.07 -7.81 -12.60
C GLU A 365 -12.62 -8.15 -12.19
N ARG A 366 -11.77 -7.14 -12.05
CA ARG A 366 -10.34 -7.25 -11.71
C ARG A 366 -10.02 -6.63 -10.36
N SER A 367 -11.03 -6.37 -9.55
CA SER A 367 -10.87 -5.95 -8.17
C SER A 367 -11.27 -7.09 -7.25
N PHE A 368 -10.59 -7.20 -6.12
CA PHE A 368 -10.77 -8.29 -5.17
C PHE A 368 -11.21 -7.73 -3.83
N ILE A 369 -12.13 -8.44 -3.17
CA ILE A 369 -12.63 -8.11 -1.84
C ILE A 369 -12.40 -9.35 -0.99
N GLY A 370 -11.66 -9.19 0.10
CA GLY A 370 -11.39 -10.27 1.05
C GLY A 370 -12.52 -10.39 2.07
N ASN A 371 -12.40 -11.37 2.95
CA ASN A 371 -13.32 -11.50 4.08
C ASN A 371 -13.10 -10.37 5.09
N PRO A 372 -14.17 -9.80 5.69
CA PRO A 372 -14.02 -8.89 6.80
C PRO A 372 -13.23 -9.53 7.94
N PHE A 373 -12.39 -8.77 8.62
CA PHE A 373 -11.63 -9.24 9.77
C PHE A 373 -11.60 -8.20 10.89
N THR A 374 -11.24 -8.63 12.11
CA THR A 374 -11.06 -7.73 13.25
C THR A 374 -9.58 -7.46 13.54
N LEU A 375 -9.30 -6.40 14.30
CA LEU A 375 -7.95 -6.10 14.80
C LEU A 375 -7.34 -7.20 15.70
N GLU A 376 -8.16 -8.13 16.19
CA GLU A 376 -7.75 -9.35 16.89
C GLU A 376 -7.55 -10.56 15.95
N GLY A 377 -7.48 -10.35 14.63
CA GLY A 377 -7.19 -11.39 13.66
C GLY A 377 -8.36 -12.33 13.34
N LYS A 378 -9.58 -12.01 13.77
CA LYS A 378 -10.76 -12.87 13.51
C LYS A 378 -11.28 -12.62 12.11
N VAL A 379 -11.33 -13.66 11.27
CA VAL A 379 -11.88 -13.58 9.90
C VAL A 379 -13.36 -13.95 9.89
N MET A 380 -14.19 -13.15 9.23
CA MET A 380 -15.62 -13.35 9.06
C MET A 380 -15.90 -13.88 7.64
N ASP A 381 -16.23 -15.16 7.53
CA ASP A 381 -16.62 -15.79 6.27
C ASP A 381 -18.12 -15.61 6.04
N LEU A 382 -18.45 -14.85 4.98
CA LEU A 382 -19.81 -14.51 4.59
C LEU A 382 -20.26 -15.25 3.31
N SER A 383 -19.49 -16.24 2.84
CA SER A 383 -19.65 -16.85 1.51
C SER A 383 -20.72 -17.94 1.40
N GLY A 384 -21.53 -18.17 2.44
CA GLY A 384 -22.63 -19.15 2.44
C GLY A 384 -23.80 -18.73 3.33
N ASP A 385 -24.84 -19.59 3.40
CA ASP A 385 -26.09 -19.31 4.12
C ASP A 385 -25.81 -18.91 5.59
N ASN A 386 -25.01 -19.67 6.34
CA ASN A 386 -24.66 -19.28 7.71
C ASN A 386 -23.31 -18.55 7.74
N PRO A 387 -23.26 -17.27 8.18
CA PRO A 387 -21.99 -16.58 8.34
C PRO A 387 -21.16 -17.25 9.43
N LYS A 388 -19.84 -17.28 9.23
CA LYS A 388 -18.90 -17.85 10.17
C LYS A 388 -17.95 -16.80 10.69
N ILE A 389 -17.74 -16.74 12.01
CA ILE A 389 -16.70 -15.90 12.60
C ILE A 389 -15.61 -16.82 13.12
N ASP A 390 -14.43 -16.78 12.49
CA ASP A 390 -13.30 -17.65 12.81
C ASP A 390 -13.72 -19.14 12.76
N GLY A 391 -14.41 -19.51 11.68
CA GLY A 391 -14.98 -20.84 11.48
C GLY A 391 -16.28 -21.13 12.27
N ASN A 392 -16.71 -20.25 13.19
CA ASN A 392 -17.90 -20.45 14.04
C ASN A 392 -19.18 -20.04 13.32
N GLY A 393 -20.05 -21.01 12.98
CA GLY A 393 -21.34 -20.72 12.37
C GLY A 393 -22.29 -19.99 13.32
N ILE A 394 -22.85 -18.89 12.84
CA ILE A 394 -23.94 -18.15 13.48
C ILE A 394 -25.25 -18.61 12.84
N MET A 395 -26.28 -18.91 13.63
CA MET A 395 -27.59 -19.32 13.11
C MET A 395 -28.24 -18.17 12.36
N GLU A 396 -28.65 -18.40 11.11
CA GLU A 396 -29.11 -17.36 10.18
C GLU A 396 -30.61 -16.97 10.32
N LYS A 397 -31.45 -17.79 10.98
CA LYS A 397 -32.92 -17.58 11.00
C LYS A 397 -33.48 -17.08 12.33
N PRO A 398 -33.69 -15.76 12.51
CA PRO A 398 -34.59 -15.28 13.55
C PRO A 398 -36.04 -15.49 13.10
N ASP A 399 -36.86 -16.10 13.96
CA ASP A 399 -38.30 -15.86 13.93
C ASP A 399 -38.54 -14.45 14.48
N LYS A 400 -39.26 -13.59 13.74
CA LYS A 400 -39.55 -12.21 14.18
C LYS A 400 -40.31 -12.16 15.50
N ASP A 401 -40.97 -13.25 15.86
CA ASP A 401 -41.68 -13.39 17.13
C ASP A 401 -40.83 -14.04 18.23
N LEU A 402 -39.61 -14.52 17.93
CA LEU A 402 -38.74 -15.18 18.90
C LEU A 402 -38.35 -14.27 20.06
N GLN A 403 -38.07 -12.99 19.77
CA GLN A 403 -37.78 -12.00 20.80
C GLN A 403 -38.90 -11.87 21.84
N LYS A 404 -40.16 -12.10 21.44
CA LYS A 404 -41.34 -12.01 22.32
C LYS A 404 -41.43 -13.18 23.30
N THR A 405 -40.74 -14.30 23.01
CA THR A 405 -40.68 -15.45 23.90
C THR A 405 -39.74 -15.23 25.08
N VAL A 406 -38.81 -14.27 24.96
CA VAL A 406 -37.88 -13.91 26.05
C VAL A 406 -38.65 -13.22 27.17
N THR A 407 -38.59 -13.81 28.36
CA THR A 407 -39.23 -13.27 29.59
C THR A 407 -38.22 -12.73 30.59
N LYS A 408 -36.98 -13.22 30.54
CA LYS A 408 -35.87 -12.78 31.40
C LYS A 408 -34.58 -12.67 30.60
N LEU A 409 -33.76 -11.69 30.97
CA LEU A 409 -32.50 -11.36 30.33
C LEU A 409 -31.43 -11.15 31.42
N GLU A 410 -30.30 -11.84 31.31
CA GLU A 410 -29.14 -11.65 32.16
C GLU A 410 -27.91 -11.35 31.30
N ILE A 411 -27.05 -10.44 31.78
CA ILE A 411 -25.81 -10.09 31.11
C ILE A 411 -24.64 -10.08 32.10
N ALA A 412 -23.46 -10.45 31.60
CA ALA A 412 -22.19 -10.32 32.32
C ALA A 412 -21.16 -9.65 31.42
N ALA A 413 -20.63 -8.51 31.87
CA ALA A 413 -19.57 -7.79 31.18
C ALA A 413 -18.21 -8.18 31.75
N ILE A 414 -17.36 -8.74 30.90
CA ILE A 414 -16.02 -9.23 31.26
C ILE A 414 -15.00 -8.35 30.52
N PRO A 415 -14.30 -7.44 31.23
CA PRO A 415 -13.24 -6.65 30.61
C PRO A 415 -12.08 -7.56 30.24
N ALA A 416 -11.70 -7.54 28.96
CA ALA A 416 -10.48 -8.18 28.49
C ALA A 416 -9.34 -7.14 28.55
N LEU A 417 -8.37 -7.23 27.63
CA LEU A 417 -7.35 -6.20 27.47
C LEU A 417 -7.99 -4.94 26.87
N PHE A 418 -7.84 -3.81 27.55
CA PHE A 418 -8.38 -2.54 27.09
C PHE A 418 -7.95 -2.25 25.63
N PRO A 419 -8.88 -1.84 24.74
CA PRO A 419 -10.27 -1.43 25.02
C PRO A 419 -11.33 -2.54 24.94
N LEU A 420 -10.95 -3.80 24.78
CA LEU A 420 -11.89 -4.88 24.46
C LEU A 420 -12.73 -5.35 25.66
N VAL A 421 -14.03 -5.55 25.42
CA VAL A 421 -14.99 -6.13 26.38
C VAL A 421 -15.69 -7.33 25.76
N LYS A 422 -15.83 -8.41 26.54
CA LYS A 422 -16.72 -9.54 26.24
C LYS A 422 -18.02 -9.36 27.02
N LEU A 423 -19.15 -9.38 26.34
CA LEU A 423 -20.48 -9.30 26.93
C LEU A 423 -21.21 -10.62 26.70
N GLU A 424 -21.40 -11.37 27.78
CA GLU A 424 -22.14 -12.63 27.77
C GLU A 424 -23.62 -12.33 28.02
N VAL A 425 -24.50 -12.91 27.20
CA VAL A 425 -25.93 -12.62 27.23
C VAL A 425 -26.73 -13.92 27.28
N THR A 426 -27.67 -13.96 28.23
CA THR A 426 -28.46 -15.15 28.54
C THR A 426 -29.96 -14.79 28.57
N PRO A 427 -30.64 -14.86 27.41
CA PRO A 427 -32.09 -14.72 27.34
C PRO A 427 -32.78 -16.06 27.63
N THR A 428 -33.82 -16.04 28.48
CA THR A 428 -34.60 -17.23 28.81
C THR A 428 -36.10 -17.02 28.64
N ASN A 429 -36.82 -18.09 28.31
CA ASN A 429 -38.28 -18.13 28.24
C ASN A 429 -38.92 -18.29 29.64
N ALA A 430 -40.25 -18.40 29.69
CA ALA A 430 -41.01 -18.55 30.94
C ALA A 430 -40.67 -19.85 31.70
N GLU A 431 -40.22 -20.88 30.99
CA GLU A 431 -39.81 -22.18 31.50
C GLU A 431 -38.35 -22.18 32.01
N GLY A 432 -37.61 -21.09 31.79
CA GLY A 432 -36.19 -20.96 32.17
C GLY A 432 -35.22 -21.59 31.17
N GLU A 433 -35.69 -21.99 29.99
CA GLU A 433 -34.87 -22.51 28.90
C GLU A 433 -34.23 -21.36 28.11
N PHE A 434 -33.05 -21.58 27.55
CA PHE A 434 -32.37 -20.59 26.71
C PHE A 434 -33.10 -20.37 25.38
N VAL A 435 -33.24 -19.11 25.00
CA VAL A 435 -33.79 -18.71 23.69
C VAL A 435 -32.62 -18.46 22.74
N GLU A 436 -32.32 -19.42 21.86
CA GLU A 436 -31.22 -19.35 20.88
C GLU A 436 -31.70 -18.88 19.50
N GLY A 437 -30.80 -18.36 18.65
CA GLY A 437 -31.11 -17.94 17.28
C GLY A 437 -31.62 -16.50 17.11
N LEU A 438 -31.57 -15.67 18.16
CA LEU A 438 -31.76 -14.22 18.02
C LEU A 438 -30.63 -13.63 17.17
N SER A 439 -30.96 -12.57 16.44
CA SER A 439 -30.04 -11.82 15.60
C SER A 439 -29.33 -10.73 16.40
N ALA A 440 -28.18 -10.25 15.90
CA ALA A 440 -27.47 -9.14 16.55
C ALA A 440 -28.33 -7.86 16.64
N THR A 441 -29.23 -7.65 15.67
CA THR A 441 -30.12 -6.48 15.61
C THR A 441 -31.26 -6.51 16.63
N ASP A 442 -31.52 -7.67 17.27
CA ASP A 442 -32.52 -7.77 18.34
C ASP A 442 -32.02 -7.15 19.65
N PHE A 443 -30.73 -6.80 19.72
CA PHE A 443 -30.08 -6.26 20.90
C PHE A 443 -29.61 -4.82 20.66
N SER A 444 -29.83 -3.95 21.65
CA SER A 444 -29.21 -2.62 21.72
C SER A 444 -28.29 -2.57 22.92
N ILE A 445 -27.04 -2.14 22.72
CA ILE A 445 -26.00 -2.13 23.77
C ILE A 445 -25.50 -0.69 23.94
N VAL A 446 -25.49 -0.25 25.19
CA VAL A 446 -25.04 1.10 25.60
C VAL A 446 -24.07 0.96 26.76
N ASP A 447 -22.90 1.58 26.65
CA ASP A 447 -21.89 1.65 27.70
C ASP A 447 -21.70 3.12 28.12
N ASN A 448 -21.88 3.41 29.42
CA ASN A 448 -21.77 4.76 29.98
C ASN A 448 -22.62 5.81 29.24
N GLY A 449 -23.80 5.39 28.77
CA GLY A 449 -24.75 6.22 28.03
C GLY A 449 -24.43 6.40 26.55
N SER A 450 -23.35 5.81 26.03
CA SER A 450 -22.99 5.84 24.61
C SER A 450 -23.32 4.50 23.93
N PRO A 451 -24.04 4.48 22.80
CA PRO A 451 -24.23 3.26 22.02
C PRO A 451 -22.88 2.69 21.55
N VAL A 452 -22.72 1.38 21.64
CA VAL A 452 -21.50 0.69 21.19
C VAL A 452 -21.78 -0.25 20.02
N LYS A 453 -20.83 -0.36 19.09
CA LYS A 453 -20.89 -1.35 18.01
C LYS A 453 -20.30 -2.66 18.49
N ALA A 454 -21.17 -3.62 18.81
CA ALA A 454 -20.76 -4.95 19.25
C ALA A 454 -20.82 -5.97 18.11
N ILE A 455 -19.84 -6.88 18.10
CA ILE A 455 -19.78 -8.03 17.20
C ILE A 455 -20.36 -9.22 17.95
N MET A 456 -21.45 -9.80 17.43
CA MET A 456 -22.02 -11.06 17.94
C MET A 456 -21.17 -12.23 17.44
N GLU A 457 -20.45 -12.89 18.34
CA GLU A 457 -19.56 -14.01 18.03
C GLU A 457 -20.25 -15.37 18.12
N ASN A 458 -21.43 -15.42 18.72
CA ASN A 458 -22.20 -16.64 18.92
C ASN A 458 -23.67 -16.31 19.22
N ASN A 459 -24.61 -17.17 18.80
CA ASN A 459 -26.05 -17.05 19.07
C ASN A 459 -26.74 -18.37 19.44
N GLN A 460 -25.96 -19.37 19.82
CA GLN A 460 -26.39 -20.68 20.32
C GLN A 460 -25.36 -21.18 21.34
N ARG A 461 -25.65 -22.17 22.17
CA ARG A 461 -24.64 -22.71 23.08
C ARG A 461 -23.54 -23.43 22.30
N THR A 462 -22.35 -22.85 22.31
CA THR A 462 -21.17 -23.32 21.57
C THR A 462 -19.95 -23.26 22.49
N PRO A 463 -19.71 -24.28 23.33
CA PRO A 463 -18.54 -24.29 24.20
C PRO A 463 -17.25 -24.25 23.36
N LYS A 464 -16.32 -23.38 23.74
CA LYS A 464 -14.99 -23.30 23.13
C LYS A 464 -13.95 -23.88 24.09
N VAL A 465 -13.25 -24.92 23.67
CA VAL A 465 -12.30 -25.65 24.51
C VAL A 465 -10.94 -25.68 23.82
N LEU A 466 -9.91 -25.25 24.54
CA LEU A 466 -8.53 -25.33 24.08
C LEU A 466 -7.85 -26.52 24.74
N ILE A 467 -7.37 -27.46 23.93
CA ILE A 467 -6.63 -28.64 24.34
C ILE A 467 -5.15 -28.40 24.07
N MET A 468 -4.40 -28.18 25.13
CA MET A 468 -2.96 -28.05 25.12
C MET A 468 -2.31 -29.35 25.57
N TYR A 469 -1.21 -29.72 24.94
CA TYR A 469 -0.49 -30.93 25.32
C TYR A 469 1.02 -30.78 25.11
N ASP A 470 1.79 -31.21 26.10
CA ASP A 470 3.25 -31.23 26.03
C ASP A 470 3.71 -32.32 25.05
N ILE A 471 4.61 -31.95 24.13
CA ILE A 471 5.25 -32.85 23.15
C ILE A 471 6.69 -33.23 23.54
N SER A 472 7.11 -32.88 24.74
CA SER A 472 8.43 -33.21 25.30
C SER A 472 8.66 -34.72 25.37
N ARG A 473 9.95 -35.11 25.34
CA ARG A 473 10.33 -36.54 25.39
C ARG A 473 10.09 -37.19 26.75
N SER A 474 9.86 -36.39 27.80
CA SER A 474 9.60 -36.83 29.17
C SER A 474 8.17 -37.35 29.37
N MET A 475 7.24 -36.96 28.48
CA MET A 475 5.86 -37.45 28.42
C MET A 475 5.77 -38.98 28.32
N PRO A 476 4.86 -39.66 29.04
CA PRO A 476 4.61 -41.11 28.89
C PRO A 476 4.26 -41.51 27.44
N LEU A 477 4.55 -42.76 27.05
CA LEU A 477 4.24 -43.24 25.69
C LEU A 477 2.74 -43.18 25.38
N GLU A 478 1.90 -43.35 26.40
CA GLU A 478 0.45 -43.29 26.32
C GLU A 478 -0.08 -41.87 26.02
N TYR A 479 0.76 -40.85 26.24
CA TYR A 479 0.47 -39.42 26.07
C TYR A 479 1.51 -38.75 25.16
N ARG A 480 2.03 -39.49 24.18
CA ARG A 480 3.02 -39.00 23.21
C ARG A 480 2.73 -39.58 21.83
N ASP A 481 2.98 -38.79 20.78
CA ASP A 481 2.74 -39.15 19.38
C ASP A 481 1.32 -39.77 19.21
N GLU A 482 1.23 -40.97 18.61
CA GLU A 482 -0.04 -41.69 18.40
C GLU A 482 -0.87 -41.92 19.68
N GLY A 483 -0.20 -42.01 20.85
CA GLY A 483 -0.86 -42.16 22.14
C GLY A 483 -1.65 -40.92 22.54
N MET A 484 -1.06 -39.74 22.33
CA MET A 484 -1.71 -38.44 22.56
C MET A 484 -2.84 -38.22 21.56
N ASP A 485 -2.62 -38.50 20.28
CA ASP A 485 -3.66 -38.38 19.24
C ASP A 485 -4.88 -39.23 19.59
N SER A 486 -4.68 -40.48 20.02
CA SER A 486 -5.75 -41.37 20.46
C SER A 486 -6.50 -40.86 21.70
N PHE A 487 -5.80 -40.21 22.64
CA PHE A 487 -6.43 -39.60 23.82
C PHE A 487 -7.28 -38.40 23.41
N ILE A 488 -6.71 -37.50 22.62
CA ILE A 488 -7.40 -36.31 22.11
C ILE A 488 -8.66 -36.74 21.36
N ASP A 489 -8.59 -37.68 20.43
CA ASP A 489 -9.76 -38.19 19.69
C ASP A 489 -10.87 -38.71 20.62
N THR A 490 -10.50 -39.35 21.73
CA THR A 490 -11.46 -39.85 22.73
C THR A 490 -12.12 -38.70 23.48
N LEU A 491 -11.32 -37.72 23.90
CA LEU A 491 -11.80 -36.51 24.57
C LEU A 491 -12.73 -35.69 23.66
N GLU A 492 -12.33 -35.48 22.40
CA GLU A 492 -13.13 -34.77 21.42
C GLU A 492 -14.48 -35.43 21.19
N LYS A 493 -14.51 -36.75 21.00
CA LYS A 493 -15.76 -37.51 20.86
C LYS A 493 -16.66 -37.35 22.09
N SER A 494 -16.09 -37.38 23.29
CA SER A 494 -16.84 -37.21 24.54
C SER A 494 -17.51 -35.84 24.61
N ILE A 495 -16.75 -34.77 24.31
CA ILE A 495 -17.26 -33.39 24.32
C ILE A 495 -18.31 -33.20 23.22
N LEU A 496 -18.04 -33.61 21.98
CA LEU A 496 -18.93 -33.44 20.83
C LEU A 496 -20.21 -34.26 20.92
N THR A 497 -20.19 -35.40 21.61
CA THR A 497 -21.41 -36.19 21.87
C THR A 497 -22.41 -35.40 22.72
N LYS A 498 -21.90 -34.58 23.65
CA LYS A 498 -22.71 -33.80 24.58
C LYS A 498 -23.03 -32.40 24.07
N TYR A 499 -22.07 -31.79 23.41
CA TYR A 499 -22.14 -30.47 22.81
C TYR A 499 -21.76 -30.59 21.32
N PRO A 500 -22.70 -30.96 20.44
CA PRO A 500 -22.42 -31.18 19.01
C PRO A 500 -21.86 -29.95 18.28
N THR A 501 -22.11 -28.77 18.83
CA THR A 501 -21.64 -27.47 18.32
C THR A 501 -20.31 -27.04 18.94
N ALA A 502 -19.75 -27.77 19.91
CA ALA A 502 -18.53 -27.38 20.60
C ALA A 502 -17.33 -27.23 19.64
N ARG A 503 -16.43 -26.32 20.00
CA ARG A 503 -15.22 -26.00 19.24
C ARG A 503 -14.01 -26.40 20.04
N LEU A 504 -13.16 -27.19 19.40
CA LEU A 504 -11.99 -27.79 20.03
C LEU A 504 -10.76 -27.30 19.27
N GLU A 505 -9.93 -26.52 19.95
CA GLU A 505 -8.63 -26.07 19.46
C GLU A 505 -7.54 -26.95 20.06
N LYS A 506 -6.44 -27.16 19.33
CA LYS A 506 -5.34 -28.04 19.76
C LYS A 506 -4.02 -27.31 19.66
N TRP A 507 -3.30 -27.14 20.77
CA TRP A 507 -1.97 -26.55 20.80
C TRP A 507 -0.93 -27.56 21.29
N PRO A 508 0.00 -28.00 20.44
CA PRO A 508 1.20 -28.66 20.92
C PRO A 508 2.08 -27.65 21.65
N THR A 509 2.63 -28.04 22.78
CA THR A 509 3.42 -27.16 23.67
C THR A 509 4.75 -27.83 24.03
N ASP A 510 5.76 -27.03 24.35
CA ASP A 510 6.96 -27.53 25.02
C ASP A 510 6.77 -27.44 26.55
N SER A 511 7.83 -27.75 27.30
CA SER A 511 7.82 -27.73 28.77
C SER A 511 7.80 -26.30 29.37
N SER A 512 7.56 -25.24 28.59
CA SER A 512 7.39 -23.86 29.12
C SER A 512 5.96 -23.64 29.62
N LEU A 513 5.60 -24.26 30.75
CA LEU A 513 4.21 -24.42 31.18
C LEU A 513 3.50 -23.08 31.44
N TYR A 514 4.16 -22.15 32.14
CA TYR A 514 3.53 -20.86 32.49
C TYR A 514 3.37 -19.96 31.27
N THR A 515 4.32 -19.99 30.34
CA THR A 515 4.30 -19.21 29.10
C THR A 515 3.14 -19.63 28.21
N TRP A 516 2.98 -20.94 28.00
CA TRP A 516 1.89 -21.48 27.20
C TRP A 516 0.54 -21.28 27.86
N LEU A 517 0.44 -21.47 29.19
CA LEU A 517 -0.80 -21.21 29.91
C LEU A 517 -1.17 -19.72 29.87
N LEU A 518 -0.20 -18.81 29.97
CA LEU A 518 -0.44 -17.37 29.87
C LEU A 518 -1.01 -17.00 28.50
N ARG A 519 -0.47 -17.58 27.42
CA ARG A 519 -1.02 -17.40 26.05
C ARG A 519 -2.45 -17.91 25.99
N ALA A 520 -2.71 -19.12 26.50
CA ALA A 520 -4.04 -19.71 26.51
C ALA A 520 -5.05 -18.89 27.34
N SER A 521 -4.64 -18.33 28.47
CA SER A 521 -5.46 -17.43 29.29
C SER A 521 -5.85 -16.14 28.59
N GLN A 522 -5.18 -15.79 27.49
CA GLN A 522 -5.52 -14.62 26.67
C GLN A 522 -6.45 -14.95 25.50
N THR A 523 -6.82 -16.22 25.30
CA THR A 523 -7.84 -16.59 24.33
C THR A 523 -9.23 -16.36 24.92
N ARG A 524 -10.25 -16.57 24.07
CA ARG A 524 -11.66 -16.47 24.47
C ARG A 524 -12.33 -17.84 24.56
N ASN A 525 -11.53 -18.86 24.85
CA ASN A 525 -12.05 -20.19 25.12
C ASN A 525 -12.86 -20.15 26.43
N ASP A 526 -13.79 -21.08 26.62
CA ASP A 526 -14.54 -21.23 27.87
C ASP A 526 -13.82 -22.16 28.85
N LEU A 527 -12.93 -23.00 28.32
CA LEU A 527 -12.14 -23.97 29.08
C LEU A 527 -10.78 -24.20 28.43
N ILE A 528 -9.72 -24.27 29.25
CA ILE A 528 -8.41 -24.75 28.85
C ILE A 528 -8.21 -26.14 29.45
N ILE A 529 -7.67 -27.08 28.67
CA ILE A 529 -7.27 -28.40 29.12
C ILE A 529 -5.78 -28.51 28.81
N PHE A 530 -4.94 -28.73 29.82
CA PHE A 530 -3.49 -28.78 29.63
C PHE A 530 -2.92 -30.12 30.11
N ALA A 531 -2.57 -31.00 29.18
CA ALA A 531 -1.92 -32.27 29.44
C ALA A 531 -0.39 -32.15 29.51
N THR A 532 0.18 -32.44 30.67
CA THR A 532 1.63 -32.37 30.92
C THR A 532 2.05 -33.37 32.01
N ASP A 533 3.31 -33.77 31.98
CA ASP A 533 3.92 -34.65 32.99
C ASP A 533 4.59 -33.89 34.15
N GLY A 534 4.58 -32.55 34.10
CA GLY A 534 5.10 -31.66 35.15
C GLY A 534 6.54 -31.22 34.96
N ASP A 535 7.21 -31.66 33.89
CA ASP A 535 8.50 -31.11 33.49
C ASP A 535 8.31 -29.64 33.09
N ASN A 536 9.07 -28.73 33.71
CA ASN A 536 8.88 -27.30 33.51
C ASN A 536 10.21 -26.56 33.31
N ASP A 537 10.34 -25.92 32.15
CA ASP A 537 11.51 -25.16 31.71
C ASP A 537 11.38 -23.64 31.93
N ASP A 538 10.25 -23.17 32.48
CA ASP A 538 10.01 -21.76 32.76
C ASP A 538 9.64 -21.45 34.24
N THR A 539 9.47 -20.15 34.54
CA THR A 539 9.22 -19.67 35.91
C THR A 539 8.01 -18.76 35.93
N PHE A 540 7.15 -18.95 36.94
CA PHE A 540 5.98 -18.13 37.14
C PHE A 540 6.37 -16.69 37.49
N ASP A 541 5.87 -15.70 36.73
CA ASP A 541 5.97 -14.29 37.06
C ASP A 541 4.68 -13.82 37.76
N PRO A 542 4.71 -13.50 39.06
CA PRO A 542 3.54 -13.00 39.79
C PRO A 542 2.94 -11.72 39.20
N LYS A 543 3.71 -10.94 38.43
CA LYS A 543 3.17 -9.75 37.74
C LYS A 543 2.17 -10.11 36.64
N MET A 544 2.26 -11.33 36.12
CA MET A 544 1.35 -11.83 35.08
C MET A 544 0.10 -12.49 35.65
N GLU A 545 0.02 -12.73 36.98
CA GLU A 545 -1.12 -13.34 37.66
C GLU A 545 -2.50 -12.74 37.27
N PRO A 546 -2.67 -11.41 37.14
CA PRO A 546 -3.95 -10.84 36.73
C PRO A 546 -4.44 -11.33 35.36
N PHE A 547 -3.53 -11.63 34.43
CA PHE A 547 -3.87 -12.09 33.08
C PHE A 547 -4.33 -13.55 33.08
N PHE A 548 -3.71 -14.41 33.91
CA PHE A 548 -4.20 -15.78 34.12
C PHE A 548 -5.61 -15.77 34.70
N LYS A 549 -5.86 -14.94 35.72
CA LYS A 549 -7.15 -14.83 36.41
C LYS A 549 -8.26 -14.27 35.55
N SER A 550 -7.95 -13.41 34.58
CA SER A 550 -8.92 -12.87 33.63
C SER A 550 -9.29 -13.86 32.51
N GLY A 551 -8.51 -14.92 32.34
CA GLY A 551 -8.70 -15.92 31.30
C GLY A 551 -9.68 -17.04 31.66
N PRO A 552 -9.80 -18.04 30.78
CA PRO A 552 -10.64 -19.21 31.02
C PRO A 552 -10.04 -20.10 32.13
N PRO A 553 -10.88 -20.84 32.89
CA PRO A 553 -10.38 -21.83 33.84
C PRO A 553 -9.60 -22.94 33.15
N ALA A 554 -8.53 -23.41 33.77
CA ALA A 554 -7.68 -24.48 33.24
C ALA A 554 -7.85 -25.80 34.01
N VAL A 555 -8.03 -26.89 33.28
CA VAL A 555 -7.99 -28.25 33.79
C VAL A 555 -6.61 -28.82 33.48
N VAL A 556 -5.74 -28.88 34.49
CA VAL A 556 -4.38 -29.39 34.36
C VAL A 556 -4.41 -30.91 34.53
N LEU A 557 -4.05 -31.66 33.50
CA LEU A 557 -4.05 -33.11 33.49
C LEU A 557 -2.67 -33.65 33.86
N SER A 558 -2.53 -34.18 35.07
CA SER A 558 -1.31 -34.87 35.53
C SER A 558 -1.23 -36.27 34.93
N VAL A 559 -0.54 -36.41 33.79
CA VAL A 559 -0.49 -37.69 33.05
C VAL A 559 0.32 -38.77 33.76
N LYS A 560 1.22 -38.40 34.68
CA LYS A 560 1.94 -39.33 35.56
C LYS A 560 1.21 -39.61 36.88
N GLY A 561 0.11 -38.91 37.17
CA GLY A 561 -0.59 -38.97 38.46
C GLY A 561 0.23 -38.46 39.65
N THR A 562 1.30 -37.70 39.38
CA THR A 562 2.19 -37.11 40.39
C THR A 562 1.79 -35.64 40.61
N SER A 563 1.84 -35.17 41.86
CA SER A 563 1.60 -33.77 42.20
C SER A 563 2.92 -32.99 42.13
N PHE A 564 2.88 -31.83 41.49
CA PHE A 564 3.97 -30.87 41.39
C PHE A 564 3.45 -29.49 41.75
N ASP A 565 4.27 -28.68 42.42
CA ASP A 565 3.91 -27.29 42.80
C ASP A 565 3.49 -26.46 41.58
N SER A 566 4.04 -26.76 40.39
CA SER A 566 3.68 -26.10 39.13
C SER A 566 2.20 -26.30 38.77
N PHE A 567 1.66 -27.50 38.99
CA PHE A 567 0.25 -27.79 38.69
C PHE A 567 -0.70 -27.03 39.60
N ASP A 568 -0.37 -26.95 40.89
CA ASP A 568 -1.18 -26.22 41.86
C ASP A 568 -1.18 -24.72 41.53
N ILE A 569 -0.03 -24.14 41.18
CA ILE A 569 0.06 -22.74 40.72
C ILE A 569 -0.79 -22.52 39.46
N MET A 570 -0.69 -23.40 38.46
CA MET A 570 -1.45 -23.27 37.20
C MET A 570 -2.97 -23.32 37.45
N ALA A 571 -3.43 -24.25 38.30
CA ALA A 571 -4.84 -24.37 38.63
C ALA A 571 -5.33 -23.19 39.48
N GLU A 572 -4.60 -22.79 40.53
CA GLU A 572 -5.01 -21.69 41.41
C GLU A 572 -5.07 -20.34 40.68
N THR A 573 -4.10 -20.06 39.79
CA THR A 573 -4.02 -18.78 39.08
C THR A 573 -5.07 -18.63 37.98
N THR A 574 -5.66 -19.72 37.51
CA THR A 574 -6.74 -19.71 36.49
C THR A 574 -8.13 -20.00 37.06
N ASN A 575 -8.27 -20.15 38.38
CA ASN A 575 -9.49 -20.70 39.02
C ASN A 575 -9.90 -22.08 38.45
N GLY A 576 -8.89 -22.85 38.07
CA GLY A 576 -8.97 -24.18 37.50
C GLY A 576 -8.86 -25.31 38.52
N VAL A 577 -8.55 -26.51 38.03
CA VAL A 577 -8.35 -27.72 38.84
C VAL A 577 -7.25 -28.61 38.26
N VAL A 578 -6.64 -29.45 39.11
CA VAL A 578 -5.73 -30.53 38.70
C VAL A 578 -6.48 -31.86 38.70
N LEU A 579 -6.38 -32.63 37.62
CA LEU A 579 -6.93 -33.98 37.52
C LEU A 579 -5.81 -35.01 37.33
N ASN A 580 -5.94 -36.17 37.98
CA ASN A 580 -5.11 -37.32 37.68
C ASN A 580 -5.56 -37.92 36.35
N ALA A 581 -4.63 -38.00 35.39
CA ALA A 581 -4.90 -38.48 34.05
C ALA A 581 -4.21 -39.81 33.73
N GLN A 582 -4.10 -40.73 34.69
CA GLN A 582 -3.59 -42.08 34.40
C GLN A 582 -4.62 -42.96 33.65
N ASP A 583 -5.92 -42.74 33.89
CA ASP A 583 -7.00 -43.41 33.15
C ASP A 583 -7.61 -42.46 32.13
N ARG A 584 -7.39 -42.76 30.84
CA ARG A 584 -7.82 -41.91 29.72
C ARG A 584 -9.34 -41.79 29.58
N GLU A 585 -10.09 -42.85 29.86
CA GLU A 585 -11.55 -42.85 29.73
C GLU A 585 -12.19 -42.10 30.90
N GLU A 586 -11.72 -42.35 32.11
CA GLU A 586 -12.16 -41.62 33.31
C GLU A 586 -11.84 -40.13 33.19
N THR A 587 -10.66 -39.78 32.66
CA THR A 587 -10.25 -38.39 32.43
C THR A 587 -11.20 -37.66 31.49
N ALA A 588 -11.56 -38.27 30.36
CA ALA A 588 -12.49 -37.66 29.40
C ALA A 588 -13.88 -37.39 30.03
N GLN A 589 -14.35 -38.31 30.89
CA GLN A 589 -15.60 -38.13 31.63
C GLN A 589 -15.52 -37.02 32.67
N MET A 590 -14.41 -36.94 33.42
CA MET A 590 -14.18 -35.88 34.41
C MET A 590 -14.11 -34.50 33.77
N VAL A 591 -13.39 -34.37 32.64
CA VAL A 591 -13.33 -33.11 31.88
C VAL A 591 -14.71 -32.70 31.39
N THR A 592 -15.48 -33.63 30.82
CA THR A 592 -16.85 -33.36 30.36
C THR A 592 -17.76 -32.93 31.51
N SER A 593 -17.60 -33.55 32.68
CA SER A 593 -18.33 -33.19 33.91
C SER A 593 -17.93 -31.83 34.47
N PHE A 594 -16.68 -31.39 34.23
CA PHE A 594 -16.23 -30.04 34.57
C PHE A 594 -16.87 -29.01 33.64
N LEU A 595 -16.87 -29.26 32.32
CA LEU A 595 -17.49 -28.39 31.33
C LEU A 595 -18.98 -28.15 31.61
N GLU A 596 -19.70 -29.15 32.11
CA GLU A 596 -21.11 -29.00 32.52
C GLU A 596 -21.37 -28.00 33.64
N LYS A 597 -20.37 -27.79 34.51
CA LYS A 597 -20.47 -26.85 35.63
C LYS A 597 -20.21 -25.40 35.19
N ILE A 598 -19.66 -25.21 33.99
CA ILE A 598 -19.41 -23.90 33.41
C ILE A 598 -20.70 -23.42 32.74
N VAL A 599 -21.12 -22.20 33.08
CA VAL A 599 -22.24 -21.55 32.38
C VAL A 599 -21.74 -21.13 31.02
N ILE A 600 -22.12 -21.88 29.98
CA ILE A 600 -21.86 -21.50 28.58
C ILE A 600 -23.03 -20.63 28.10
N PRO A 601 -22.83 -19.31 27.92
CA PRO A 601 -23.89 -18.41 27.46
C PRO A 601 -24.21 -18.69 25.98
N PRO A 602 -25.49 -18.62 25.58
CA PRO A 602 -25.87 -18.79 24.18
C PRO A 602 -25.39 -17.63 23.30
N TYR A 603 -25.22 -16.42 23.86
CA TYR A 603 -24.76 -15.26 23.10
C TYR A 603 -23.51 -14.65 23.72
N VAL A 604 -22.56 -14.31 22.84
CA VAL A 604 -21.34 -13.59 23.18
C VAL A 604 -21.20 -12.42 22.24
N PHE A 605 -21.20 -11.22 22.79
CA PHE A 605 -20.92 -9.98 22.09
C PHE A 605 -19.53 -9.48 22.46
N THR A 606 -18.85 -8.79 21.55
CA THR A 606 -17.61 -8.10 21.87
C THR A 606 -17.56 -6.70 21.29
N TYR A 607 -17.11 -5.73 22.08
CA TYR A 607 -17.05 -4.30 21.69
C TYR A 607 -15.83 -3.61 22.30
N TYR A 608 -15.53 -2.39 21.83
CA TYR A 608 -14.50 -1.53 22.40
C TYR A 608 -15.12 -0.48 23.32
N ALA A 609 -14.58 -0.37 24.52
CA ALA A 609 -14.99 0.57 25.54
C ALA A 609 -14.07 1.80 25.58
N SER A 610 -14.65 2.95 25.84
CA SER A 610 -13.92 4.22 25.97
C SER A 610 -13.59 4.54 27.42
N GLY A 611 -12.30 4.68 27.74
CA GLY A 611 -11.81 5.12 29.05
C GLY A 611 -11.35 3.98 29.97
N ASN A 612 -10.05 3.69 29.99
CA ASN A 612 -9.50 2.58 30.77
C ASN A 612 -9.72 2.69 32.30
N ASP A 613 -9.62 3.90 32.86
CA ASP A 613 -9.51 4.07 34.32
C ASP A 613 -10.85 4.39 35.02
N ILE A 614 -11.95 4.43 34.26
CA ILE A 614 -13.29 4.73 34.79
C ILE A 614 -14.11 3.44 35.03
N PRO A 615 -15.04 3.45 36.00
CA PRO A 615 -16.09 2.43 36.04
C PRO A 615 -16.98 2.53 34.81
N HIS A 616 -17.45 1.38 34.34
CA HIS A 616 -18.38 1.26 33.23
C HIS A 616 -19.71 0.68 33.69
N ASP A 617 -20.80 1.25 33.18
CA ASP A 617 -22.15 0.72 33.31
C ASP A 617 -22.66 0.37 31.91
N VAL A 618 -22.70 -0.93 31.61
CA VAL A 618 -23.23 -1.44 30.35
C VAL A 618 -24.66 -1.90 30.55
N SER A 619 -25.52 -1.45 29.65
CA SER A 619 -26.91 -1.87 29.57
C SER A 619 -27.18 -2.50 28.21
N LEU A 620 -28.00 -3.55 28.21
CA LEU A 620 -28.48 -4.21 27.01
C LEU A 620 -29.99 -4.33 27.06
N THR A 621 -30.66 -3.99 25.95
CA THR A 621 -32.12 -4.05 25.81
C THR A 621 -32.53 -4.89 24.60
N ILE A 622 -33.75 -5.43 24.66
CA ILE A 622 -34.39 -6.22 23.59
C ILE A 622 -35.88 -5.86 23.47
N ASP A 623 -36.46 -6.05 22.28
CA ASP A 623 -37.88 -5.87 21.96
C ASP A 623 -38.38 -4.47 22.34
N ASP A 624 -37.82 -3.44 21.68
CA ASP A 624 -38.14 -2.03 21.90
C ASP A 624 -38.05 -1.60 23.37
N ASN A 625 -37.00 -2.05 24.06
CA ASN A 625 -36.75 -1.80 25.49
C ASN A 625 -37.77 -2.45 26.44
N ARG A 626 -38.54 -3.46 26.00
CA ARG A 626 -39.44 -4.22 26.90
C ARG A 626 -38.66 -4.89 28.03
N LEU A 627 -37.49 -5.44 27.74
CA LEU A 627 -36.58 -6.02 28.73
C LEU A 627 -35.24 -5.30 28.67
N SER A 628 -34.60 -5.18 29.83
CA SER A 628 -33.27 -4.61 29.99
C SER A 628 -32.49 -5.37 31.06
N ALA A 629 -31.18 -5.43 30.88
CA ALA A 629 -30.24 -5.95 31.85
C ALA A 629 -29.03 -5.01 31.94
N GLN A 630 -28.37 -4.98 33.09
CA GLN A 630 -27.23 -4.11 33.36
C GLN A 630 -26.09 -4.91 34.00
N SER A 631 -24.85 -4.51 33.71
CA SER A 631 -23.65 -5.03 34.33
C SER A 631 -22.64 -3.90 34.53
N GLN A 632 -21.87 -3.96 35.61
CA GLN A 632 -20.84 -2.99 35.90
C GLN A 632 -19.48 -3.65 35.86
N TYR A 633 -18.51 -2.97 35.26
CA TYR A 633 -17.15 -3.48 35.16
C TYR A 633 -16.12 -2.35 35.21
N LYS A 634 -14.84 -2.72 35.36
CA LYS A 634 -13.70 -1.80 35.27
C LYS A 634 -12.49 -2.55 34.74
N PHE A 635 -11.70 -1.92 33.87
CA PHE A 635 -10.40 -2.47 33.49
C PHE A 635 -9.44 -2.37 34.69
N ALA A 636 -9.05 -3.54 35.22
CA ALA A 636 -8.15 -3.63 36.36
C ALA A 636 -6.68 -3.87 35.95
N ILE A 637 -6.44 -4.13 34.66
CA ILE A 637 -5.16 -4.63 34.16
C ILE A 637 -4.55 -3.58 33.23
N GLN A 638 -3.37 -3.08 33.59
CA GLN A 638 -2.57 -2.24 32.70
C GLN A 638 -1.69 -3.11 31.81
N VAL A 639 -1.77 -2.92 30.50
CA VAL A 639 -0.93 -3.63 29.53
C VAL A 639 0.49 -3.10 29.62
N PRO A 640 1.52 -3.94 29.86
CA PRO A 640 2.90 -3.54 29.74
C PRO A 640 3.17 -2.96 28.35
N LYS A 641 3.89 -1.83 28.27
CA LYS A 641 4.20 -1.22 26.96
C LYS A 641 5.07 -2.12 26.08
N ASP A 642 5.92 -2.92 26.71
CA ASP A 642 6.99 -3.67 26.05
C ASP A 642 6.54 -5.05 25.55
N HIS A 643 5.28 -5.44 25.77
CA HIS A 643 4.74 -6.75 25.36
C HIS A 643 3.36 -6.58 24.73
N LEU A 644 3.13 -7.22 23.58
CA LEU A 644 1.79 -7.41 23.06
C LEU A 644 1.15 -8.59 23.78
N LEU A 645 0.07 -8.32 24.51
CA LEU A 645 -0.76 -9.37 25.09
C LEU A 645 -2.02 -9.52 24.23
N GLY A 646 -2.48 -10.76 24.03
CA GLY A 646 -3.70 -11.10 23.30
C GLY A 646 -3.53 -11.47 21.83
N GLN A 647 -4.68 -11.65 21.15
CA GLN A 647 -4.80 -12.06 19.75
C GLN A 647 -4.61 -10.93 18.73
N ASN A 648 -4.24 -9.72 19.18
CA ASN A 648 -4.07 -8.56 18.32
C ASN A 648 -3.10 -8.84 17.16
N ILE A 649 -3.43 -8.32 15.98
CA ILE A 649 -2.53 -8.42 14.84
C ILE A 649 -1.23 -7.68 15.14
N ALA A 650 -0.12 -8.41 15.04
CA ALA A 650 1.21 -7.94 15.37
C ALA A 650 1.99 -7.47 14.14
N GLY A 651 1.79 -8.11 12.98
CA GLY A 651 2.51 -7.76 11.77
C GLY A 651 1.62 -7.89 10.54
N LEU A 652 1.83 -6.98 9.58
CA LEU A 652 1.14 -6.94 8.29
C LEU A 652 2.17 -7.05 7.15
N TYR A 653 1.95 -7.96 6.22
CA TYR A 653 2.95 -8.33 5.21
C TYR A 653 2.35 -8.30 3.80
N LEU A 654 3.06 -7.70 2.86
CA LEU A 654 2.70 -7.69 1.45
C LEU A 654 3.70 -8.54 0.67
N THR A 655 3.19 -9.53 -0.04
CA THR A 655 3.97 -10.36 -0.96
C THR A 655 3.62 -10.01 -2.40
N ILE A 656 4.64 -9.68 -3.19
CA ILE A 656 4.55 -9.37 -4.61
C ILE A 656 5.29 -10.46 -5.37
N LYS A 657 4.58 -11.22 -6.20
CA LYS A 657 5.16 -12.25 -7.06
C LYS A 657 5.03 -11.85 -8.51
N SER A 658 6.15 -11.93 -9.23
CA SER A 658 6.27 -11.81 -10.68
C SER A 658 6.84 -13.12 -11.23
N LYS A 659 7.03 -13.24 -12.55
CA LYS A 659 7.55 -14.48 -13.15
C LYS A 659 8.92 -14.89 -12.61
N THR A 660 9.76 -13.93 -12.25
CA THR A 660 11.17 -14.16 -11.89
C THR A 660 11.53 -13.70 -10.48
N LYS A 661 10.68 -12.92 -9.81
CA LYS A 661 10.97 -12.34 -8.49
C LYS A 661 9.78 -12.48 -7.56
N THR A 662 10.05 -12.88 -6.33
CA THR A 662 9.13 -12.81 -5.19
C THR A 662 9.72 -11.83 -4.17
N VAL A 663 8.96 -10.79 -3.84
CA VAL A 663 9.36 -9.77 -2.87
C VAL A 663 8.35 -9.76 -1.74
N LYS A 664 8.80 -9.95 -0.50
CA LYS A 664 7.99 -9.80 0.71
C LYS A 664 8.39 -8.51 1.41
N ARG A 665 7.39 -7.75 1.88
CA ARG A 665 7.56 -6.50 2.63
C ARG A 665 6.81 -6.59 3.94
N LEU A 666 7.48 -6.19 5.02
CA LEU A 666 6.81 -5.83 6.26
C LEU A 666 6.16 -4.46 6.03
N VAL A 667 4.85 -4.44 5.91
CA VAL A 667 4.09 -3.21 5.70
C VAL A 667 4.01 -2.44 7.02
N ALA A 668 3.79 -3.14 8.13
CA ALA A 668 3.73 -2.57 9.46
C ALA A 668 3.89 -3.62 10.56
N GLY A 669 4.38 -3.19 11.73
CA GLY A 669 4.45 -3.98 12.94
C GLY A 669 5.66 -4.91 13.03
N TRP A 670 5.45 -6.08 13.64
CA TRP A 670 6.49 -7.03 14.00
C TRP A 670 7.08 -7.74 12.79
N SER A 671 8.40 -7.95 12.80
CA SER A 671 9.13 -8.65 11.74
C SER A 671 9.35 -10.12 12.08
N GLU A 672 9.14 -11.01 11.11
CA GLU A 672 9.49 -12.44 11.20
C GLU A 672 10.98 -12.72 11.48
N TYR A 673 11.84 -11.71 11.30
CA TYR A 673 13.27 -11.81 11.64
C TYR A 673 13.54 -11.44 13.10
N ASP A 674 12.62 -10.80 13.81
CA ASP A 674 12.80 -10.46 15.21
C ASP A 674 12.62 -11.70 16.09
N LYS A 675 13.56 -11.92 17.02
CA LYS A 675 13.48 -13.02 18.00
C LYS A 675 12.69 -12.63 19.24
N ASN A 676 12.50 -11.34 19.46
CA ASN A 676 11.66 -10.83 20.53
C ASN A 676 10.19 -11.01 20.15
N LEU A 677 9.34 -11.16 21.16
CA LEU A 677 7.91 -11.20 20.96
C LEU A 677 7.40 -9.83 20.47
N PRO A 678 6.29 -9.80 19.70
CA PRO A 678 5.63 -8.57 19.33
C PRO A 678 5.32 -7.66 20.52
N THR A 679 5.36 -6.35 20.28
CA THR A 679 5.11 -5.30 21.26
C THR A 679 3.78 -4.58 20.99
N ARG A 680 3.33 -3.76 21.95
CA ARG A 680 2.13 -2.93 21.74
C ARG A 680 2.30 -1.92 20.61
N GLN A 681 3.52 -1.43 20.38
CA GLN A 681 3.78 -0.51 19.27
C GLN A 681 3.56 -1.20 17.91
N ASP A 682 3.96 -2.47 17.79
CA ASP A 682 3.76 -3.22 16.54
C ASP A 682 2.27 -3.31 16.14
N PHE A 683 1.41 -3.55 17.13
CA PHE A 683 -0.04 -3.50 16.93
C PHE A 683 -0.55 -2.12 16.50
N LEU A 684 -0.05 -1.05 17.13
CA LEU A 684 -0.45 0.32 16.79
C LEU A 684 -0.04 0.65 15.35
N ASP A 685 1.18 0.28 14.94
CA ASP A 685 1.66 0.46 13.57
C ASP A 685 0.76 -0.27 12.56
N VAL A 686 0.37 -1.52 12.84
CA VAL A 686 -0.56 -2.29 12.00
C VAL A 686 -1.91 -1.59 11.92
N ARG A 687 -2.51 -1.25 13.06
CA ARG A 687 -3.81 -0.57 13.13
C ARG A 687 -3.80 0.73 12.32
N ASN A 688 -2.78 1.55 12.52
CA ASN A 688 -2.61 2.84 11.87
C ASN A 688 -2.41 2.71 10.35
N THR A 689 -1.84 1.59 9.91
CA THR A 689 -1.71 1.23 8.49
C THR A 689 -3.02 0.74 7.90
N ILE A 690 -3.81 -0.05 8.64
CA ILE A 690 -5.16 -0.47 8.23
C ILE A 690 -6.04 0.76 7.97
N PHE A 691 -5.95 1.80 8.80
CA PHE A 691 -6.68 3.05 8.57
C PHE A 691 -6.17 3.88 7.38
N GLY A 692 -4.90 3.73 6.98
CA GLY A 692 -4.29 4.57 5.94
C GLY A 692 -4.27 3.94 4.54
N GLY A 693 -4.01 2.63 4.44
CA GLY A 693 -3.94 1.90 3.17
C GLY A 693 -2.69 2.18 2.34
N MET A 694 -2.70 1.68 1.11
CA MET A 694 -1.61 1.78 0.14
C MET A 694 -2.09 2.03 -1.29
N LEU A 695 -1.30 2.77 -2.08
CA LEU A 695 -1.43 2.85 -3.53
C LEU A 695 -0.22 2.20 -4.19
N ILE A 696 -0.47 1.25 -5.08
CA ILE A 696 0.57 0.52 -5.83
C ILE A 696 0.51 0.97 -7.28
N SER A 697 1.58 1.60 -7.77
CA SER A 697 1.69 2.06 -9.17
C SER A 697 2.60 1.12 -9.95
N ILE A 698 2.14 0.68 -11.13
CA ILE A 698 2.87 -0.24 -12.00
C ILE A 698 3.14 0.43 -13.35
N GLU A 699 4.41 0.50 -13.75
CA GLU A 699 4.84 1.18 -14.96
C GLU A 699 5.86 0.34 -15.77
N GLY A 700 5.98 0.65 -17.06
CA GLY A 700 7.06 0.17 -17.93
C GLY A 700 8.33 1.00 -17.71
N GLU A 701 8.71 1.85 -18.67
CA GLU A 701 9.81 2.81 -18.46
C GLU A 701 9.42 4.03 -17.61
N GLY A 702 8.13 4.21 -17.31
CA GLY A 702 7.57 5.40 -16.67
C GLY A 702 6.89 6.35 -17.69
N PRO A 703 5.78 7.02 -17.34
CA PRO A 703 5.06 7.87 -18.27
C PRO A 703 5.86 9.11 -18.66
N THR A 704 5.59 9.65 -19.86
CA THR A 704 6.07 11.01 -20.20
C THR A 704 5.51 12.05 -19.23
N LEU A 705 6.16 13.20 -19.09
CA LEU A 705 5.72 14.24 -18.15
C LEU A 705 4.30 14.71 -18.46
N SER A 706 3.98 14.95 -19.74
CA SER A 706 2.61 15.29 -20.15
C SER A 706 1.61 14.21 -19.76
N THR A 707 1.93 12.92 -19.96
CA THR A 707 1.02 11.82 -19.61
C THR A 707 0.81 11.73 -18.10
N ALA A 708 1.87 11.87 -17.30
CA ALA A 708 1.77 11.86 -15.85
C ALA A 708 0.93 13.05 -15.31
N LEU A 709 1.04 14.22 -15.93
CA LEU A 709 0.21 15.38 -15.59
C LEU A 709 -1.25 15.22 -16.04
N CYS A 710 -1.48 14.56 -17.18
CA CYS A 710 -2.83 14.16 -17.60
C CYS A 710 -3.46 13.22 -16.57
N ASP A 711 -2.73 12.22 -16.05
CA ASP A 711 -3.23 11.33 -14.99
C ASP A 711 -3.70 12.12 -13.75
N GLU A 712 -2.92 13.09 -13.27
CA GLU A 712 -3.29 13.96 -12.15
C GLU A 712 -4.55 14.80 -12.46
N LEU A 713 -4.65 15.36 -13.66
CA LEU A 713 -5.84 16.14 -14.05
C LEU A 713 -7.07 15.25 -14.22
N LYS A 714 -6.93 14.04 -14.78
CA LYS A 714 -8.01 13.06 -14.87
C LYS A 714 -8.53 12.66 -13.49
N TYR A 715 -7.63 12.47 -12.52
CA TYR A 715 -8.02 12.27 -11.11
C TYR A 715 -8.77 13.48 -10.53
N LYS A 716 -8.26 14.70 -10.71
CA LYS A 716 -8.97 15.90 -10.23
C LYS A 716 -10.37 15.99 -10.88
N LEU A 717 -10.47 15.75 -12.18
CA LEU A 717 -11.72 15.76 -12.93
C LEU A 717 -12.69 14.63 -12.51
N SER A 718 -12.21 13.49 -12.01
CA SER A 718 -13.11 12.43 -11.54
C SER A 718 -13.95 12.84 -10.33
N THR A 719 -13.56 13.91 -9.61
CA THR A 719 -14.33 14.46 -8.49
C THR A 719 -15.47 15.38 -8.91
N ARG A 720 -15.55 15.75 -10.20
CA ARG A 720 -16.48 16.74 -10.73
C ARG A 720 -17.94 16.43 -10.42
N ASN A 721 -18.32 15.16 -10.52
CA ASN A 721 -19.70 14.71 -10.38
C ASN A 721 -20.28 15.05 -9.01
N TRP A 722 -19.48 15.05 -7.94
CA TRP A 722 -19.90 15.48 -6.60
C TRP A 722 -19.48 16.92 -6.27
N GLY A 723 -18.37 17.40 -6.83
CA GLY A 723 -17.84 18.73 -6.54
C GLY A 723 -18.66 19.88 -7.13
N GLU A 724 -19.13 19.77 -8.38
CA GLU A 724 -19.98 20.82 -9.00
C GLU A 724 -21.35 20.95 -8.31
N PRO A 725 -22.08 19.85 -7.97
CA PRO A 725 -23.28 19.96 -7.15
C PRO A 725 -23.03 20.66 -5.81
N LEU A 726 -21.96 20.29 -5.10
CA LEU A 726 -21.60 20.92 -3.82
C LEU A 726 -21.37 22.44 -3.98
N MET A 727 -20.65 22.86 -5.01
CA MET A 727 -20.43 24.28 -5.31
C MET A 727 -21.71 25.04 -5.67
N ASN A 728 -22.70 24.34 -6.23
CA ASN A 728 -24.00 24.90 -6.58
C ASN A 728 -25.02 24.85 -5.43
N GLY A 729 -24.64 24.32 -4.26
CA GLY A 729 -25.52 24.15 -3.11
C GLY A 729 -26.54 23.00 -3.25
N ASP A 730 -26.25 22.03 -4.12
CA ASP A 730 -27.03 20.80 -4.28
C ASP A 730 -26.36 19.66 -3.49
N ASP A 731 -26.49 19.75 -2.16
CA ASP A 731 -25.84 18.83 -1.22
C ASP A 731 -26.35 17.39 -1.37
N GLU A 732 -27.64 17.19 -1.66
CA GLU A 732 -28.23 15.86 -1.86
C GLU A 732 -27.55 15.12 -3.02
N LYS A 733 -27.42 15.80 -4.17
CA LYS A 733 -26.74 15.24 -5.33
C LYS A 733 -25.23 15.09 -5.10
N ALA A 734 -24.59 16.02 -4.39
CA ALA A 734 -23.19 15.90 -4.04
C ALA A 734 -22.93 14.64 -3.21
N ILE A 735 -23.77 14.38 -2.20
CA ILE A 735 -23.70 13.18 -1.35
C ILE A 735 -23.99 11.92 -2.18
N GLU A 736 -25.01 11.93 -3.04
CA GLU A 736 -25.33 10.80 -3.93
C GLU A 736 -24.14 10.40 -4.80
N GLU A 737 -23.51 11.38 -5.46
CA GLU A 737 -22.37 11.14 -6.35
C GLU A 737 -21.09 10.79 -5.56
N PHE A 738 -20.87 11.37 -4.37
CA PHE A 738 -19.74 11.01 -3.51
C PHE A 738 -19.83 9.56 -3.04
N LYS A 739 -21.03 9.07 -2.71
CA LYS A 739 -21.29 7.68 -2.31
C LYS A 739 -20.98 6.65 -3.41
N LYS A 740 -20.88 7.06 -4.68
CA LYS A 740 -20.48 6.16 -5.79
C LYS A 740 -18.98 5.86 -5.78
N GLY A 741 -18.20 6.56 -4.95
CA GLY A 741 -16.75 6.39 -4.86
C GLY A 741 -16.00 7.15 -5.95
N GLY A 742 -14.67 7.08 -5.90
CA GLY A 742 -13.79 7.77 -6.84
C GLY A 742 -12.47 7.05 -7.05
N LEU A 743 -11.75 7.47 -8.09
CA LEU A 743 -10.38 7.02 -8.32
C LEU A 743 -9.45 7.70 -7.32
N HIS A 744 -8.32 7.08 -7.02
CA HIS A 744 -7.29 7.62 -6.15
C HIS A 744 -5.98 7.83 -6.92
N TYR A 745 -5.30 8.93 -6.65
CA TYR A 745 -4.01 9.26 -7.23
C TYR A 745 -3.17 10.08 -6.25
N ASN A 746 -1.85 9.90 -6.31
CA ASN A 746 -0.93 10.72 -5.55
C ASN A 746 0.13 11.33 -6.47
N SER A 747 0.28 12.65 -6.40
CA SER A 747 1.19 13.41 -7.24
C SER A 747 2.67 13.06 -7.06
N LEU A 748 3.06 12.38 -5.97
CA LEU A 748 4.41 11.86 -5.78
C LEU A 748 4.79 10.81 -6.83
N PHE A 749 3.83 10.13 -7.46
CA PHE A 749 4.14 9.21 -8.55
C PHE A 749 4.69 9.91 -9.80
N ILE A 750 4.35 11.20 -10.03
CA ILE A 750 4.85 11.95 -11.19
C ILE A 750 6.39 11.98 -11.22
N PRO A 751 7.09 12.46 -10.17
CA PRO A 751 8.55 12.44 -10.15
C PRO A 751 9.12 11.06 -9.84
N LEU A 752 8.53 10.28 -8.94
CA LEU A 752 9.13 9.01 -8.48
C LEU A 752 9.02 7.90 -9.52
N MET A 753 7.97 7.89 -10.34
CA MET A 753 7.80 6.89 -11.41
C MET A 753 8.19 7.43 -12.79
N ALA A 754 8.86 8.59 -12.86
CA ALA A 754 9.34 9.16 -14.11
C ALA A 754 10.41 8.27 -14.78
N PRO A 755 10.57 8.33 -16.11
CA PRO A 755 11.70 7.75 -16.82
C PRO A 755 13.05 8.26 -16.32
N LEU A 756 14.08 7.42 -16.40
CA LEU A 756 15.45 7.82 -16.08
C LEU A 756 15.91 8.93 -17.04
N ALA A 757 16.47 10.00 -16.49
CA ALA A 757 17.07 11.05 -17.30
C ALA A 757 18.30 10.48 -18.03
N GLU A 758 18.46 10.89 -19.30
CA GLU A 758 19.50 10.36 -20.19
C GLU A 758 19.53 8.81 -20.23
N GLY A 759 18.37 8.14 -20.11
CA GLY A 759 18.27 6.68 -20.22
C GLY A 759 18.71 6.16 -21.60
N VAL A 760 18.52 6.95 -22.65
CA VAL A 760 19.05 6.69 -24.00
C VAL A 760 20.05 7.78 -24.35
N THR A 761 21.27 7.37 -24.71
CA THR A 761 22.33 8.25 -25.24
C THR A 761 22.78 7.76 -26.61
N GLU A 762 23.70 8.47 -27.25
CA GLU A 762 24.31 8.03 -28.52
C GLU A 762 25.17 6.77 -28.37
N ASN A 763 25.48 6.34 -27.13
CA ASN A 763 26.41 5.24 -26.85
C ASN A 763 25.85 4.17 -25.91
N SER A 764 24.68 4.39 -25.30
CA SER A 764 24.11 3.49 -24.30
C SER A 764 22.59 3.59 -24.25
N TYR A 765 21.96 2.51 -23.81
CA TYR A 765 20.54 2.48 -23.54
C TYR A 765 20.27 1.68 -22.26
N THR A 766 19.76 2.36 -21.23
CA THR A 766 19.34 1.76 -19.95
C THR A 766 17.83 1.72 -19.87
N TYR A 767 17.28 0.55 -19.53
CA TYR A 767 15.84 0.29 -19.55
C TYR A 767 15.42 -0.71 -18.50
N ALA A 768 14.15 -0.66 -18.09
CA ALA A 768 13.54 -1.61 -17.18
C ALA A 768 13.17 -2.89 -17.94
N ALA A 769 13.84 -4.01 -17.66
CA ALA A 769 13.51 -5.28 -18.30
C ALA A 769 12.20 -5.89 -17.77
N GLY A 770 11.90 -5.68 -16.49
CA GLY A 770 10.65 -6.04 -15.82
C GLY A 770 9.78 -4.83 -15.47
N PRO A 771 8.61 -5.05 -14.83
CA PRO A 771 7.73 -3.96 -14.43
C PRO A 771 8.31 -3.15 -13.28
N ARG A 772 8.21 -1.83 -13.37
CA ARG A 772 8.52 -0.91 -12.26
C ARG A 772 7.32 -0.85 -11.32
N ILE A 773 7.52 -1.18 -10.06
CA ILE A 773 6.46 -1.14 -9.05
C ILE A 773 6.88 -0.17 -7.94
N GLY A 774 6.04 0.82 -7.68
CA GLY A 774 6.20 1.76 -6.57
C GLY A 774 5.01 1.65 -5.62
N ILE A 775 5.26 1.55 -4.31
CA ILE A 775 4.23 1.48 -3.28
C ILE A 775 4.27 2.77 -2.48
N LEU A 776 3.15 3.47 -2.43
CA LEU A 776 2.93 4.57 -1.50
C LEU A 776 2.07 4.07 -0.34
N LYS A 777 2.60 4.12 0.88
CA LYS A 777 1.94 3.66 2.11
C LYS A 777 1.63 4.85 3.00
N GLN A 778 0.42 4.86 3.56
CA GLN A 778 -0.01 5.83 4.55
C GLN A 778 -0.28 5.14 5.89
N GLN A 779 0.24 5.72 6.97
CA GLN A 779 -0.07 5.32 8.34
C GLN A 779 -0.71 6.51 9.04
N ILE A 780 -1.95 6.35 9.51
CA ILE A 780 -2.68 7.42 10.20
C ILE A 780 -2.25 7.42 11.67
N GLY A 781 -1.82 8.55 12.21
CA GLY A 781 -1.26 8.67 13.55
C GLY A 781 -2.27 8.56 14.71
N ILE A 782 -3.21 7.62 14.69
CA ILE A 782 -4.19 7.45 15.77
C ILE A 782 -3.46 6.95 17.02
N GLY A 783 -3.42 7.78 18.07
CA GLY A 783 -2.67 7.49 19.29
C GLY A 783 -1.15 7.69 19.17
N GLU A 784 -0.70 8.31 18.08
CA GLU A 784 0.69 8.72 17.84
C GLU A 784 0.77 10.24 17.68
N THR A 785 1.99 10.78 17.67
CA THR A 785 2.17 12.23 17.48
C THR A 785 1.97 12.68 16.03
N HIS A 786 2.08 11.78 15.04
CA HIS A 786 2.01 12.15 13.64
C HIS A 786 1.59 10.98 12.74
N SER A 787 0.90 11.29 11.63
CA SER A 787 0.75 10.35 10.51
C SER A 787 2.06 10.26 9.71
N THR A 788 2.31 9.13 9.04
CA THR A 788 3.49 8.91 8.21
C THR A 788 3.10 8.57 6.77
N LEU A 789 3.82 9.14 5.81
CA LEU A 789 3.74 8.80 4.40
C LEU A 789 5.10 8.24 3.96
N SER A 790 5.10 7.05 3.36
CA SER A 790 6.32 6.41 2.85
C SER A 790 6.16 5.90 1.43
N PHE A 791 7.28 5.80 0.73
CA PHE A 791 7.36 5.26 -0.63
C PHE A 791 8.41 4.14 -0.70
N ASP A 792 8.13 3.07 -1.45
CA ASP A 792 9.01 1.92 -1.67
C ASP A 792 9.14 1.63 -3.17
N TYR A 793 10.37 1.65 -3.71
CA TYR A 793 10.65 1.01 -4.99
C TYR A 793 10.85 -0.49 -4.79
N VAL A 794 9.92 -1.27 -5.33
CA VAL A 794 10.04 -2.72 -5.33
C VAL A 794 11.07 -3.11 -6.40
N PRO A 795 12.06 -3.97 -6.08
CA PRO A 795 13.17 -4.31 -6.98
C PRO A 795 12.74 -5.28 -8.10
N THR A 796 11.66 -4.97 -8.83
CA THR A 796 11.10 -5.76 -9.94
C THR A 796 11.48 -5.24 -11.33
N SER A 797 12.01 -4.00 -11.44
CA SER A 797 12.30 -3.42 -12.76
C SER A 797 13.43 -4.09 -13.51
N ASP A 798 14.41 -4.68 -12.81
CA ASP A 798 15.54 -5.38 -13.45
C ASP A 798 16.21 -4.48 -14.50
N TYR A 799 16.52 -3.25 -14.10
CA TYR A 799 17.22 -2.30 -14.94
C TYR A 799 18.54 -2.87 -15.44
N LEU A 800 18.81 -2.68 -16.73
CA LEU A 800 20.09 -2.99 -17.33
C LEU A 800 20.42 -2.04 -18.48
N SER A 801 21.69 -1.97 -18.83
CA SER A 801 22.19 -1.15 -19.93
C SER A 801 22.66 -2.02 -21.07
N LEU A 802 22.30 -1.69 -22.30
CA LEU A 802 22.87 -2.30 -23.50
C LEU A 802 24.22 -1.65 -23.80
N ASP A 803 25.30 -2.42 -23.71
CA ASP A 803 26.65 -2.07 -24.15
C ASP A 803 27.38 -3.35 -24.59
N PRO A 804 28.16 -3.35 -25.68
CA PRO A 804 29.01 -4.49 -26.05
C PRO A 804 30.02 -4.90 -24.97
N ASP A 805 30.45 -3.95 -24.13
CA ASP A 805 31.24 -4.22 -22.93
C ASP A 805 30.31 -4.41 -21.71
N ALA A 806 30.21 -5.66 -21.26
CA ALA A 806 29.32 -6.04 -20.17
C ALA A 806 29.66 -5.35 -18.84
N LEU A 807 30.94 -5.06 -18.57
CA LEU A 807 31.34 -4.34 -17.35
C LEU A 807 30.98 -2.86 -17.43
N LYS A 808 31.12 -2.27 -18.62
CA LYS A 808 30.68 -0.91 -18.89
C LYS A 808 29.15 -0.78 -18.80
N ALA A 809 28.41 -1.77 -19.30
CA ALA A 809 26.95 -1.87 -19.12
C ALA A 809 26.59 -1.88 -17.62
N PHE A 810 27.22 -2.74 -16.84
CA PHE A 810 27.01 -2.84 -15.39
C PHE A 810 27.24 -1.50 -14.68
N LYS A 811 28.38 -0.84 -14.96
CA LYS A 811 28.69 0.48 -14.37
C LYS A 811 27.68 1.55 -14.79
N THR A 812 27.26 1.53 -16.06
CA THR A 812 26.25 2.48 -16.58
C THR A 812 24.91 2.27 -15.87
N THR A 813 24.51 1.03 -15.61
CA THR A 813 23.28 0.73 -14.87
C THR A 813 23.33 1.31 -13.45
N ILE A 814 24.45 1.16 -12.73
CA ILE A 814 24.63 1.77 -11.40
C ILE A 814 24.45 3.29 -11.49
N GLU A 815 25.13 3.94 -12.45
CA GLU A 815 25.05 5.40 -12.65
C GLU A 815 23.62 5.88 -12.91
N LYS A 816 22.89 5.15 -13.75
CA LYS A 816 21.53 5.55 -14.16
C LYS A 816 20.51 5.27 -13.08
N THR A 817 20.62 4.16 -12.35
CA THR A 817 19.68 3.79 -11.27
C THR A 817 19.94 4.55 -9.96
N ALA A 818 21.14 5.10 -9.75
CA ALA A 818 21.44 6.06 -8.67
C ALA A 818 20.54 7.32 -8.70
N GLN A 819 19.87 7.61 -9.82
CA GLN A 819 18.87 8.67 -9.90
C GLN A 819 17.67 8.44 -8.96
N LEU A 820 17.26 7.18 -8.76
CA LEU A 820 16.11 6.83 -7.92
C LEU A 820 16.34 7.29 -6.46
N ALA A 821 17.49 6.95 -5.89
CA ALA A 821 17.87 7.36 -4.54
C ALA A 821 17.98 8.88 -4.35
N VAL A 822 18.43 9.61 -5.38
CA VAL A 822 18.50 11.08 -5.35
C VAL A 822 17.11 11.71 -5.42
N LEU A 823 16.19 11.13 -6.20
CA LEU A 823 14.79 11.54 -6.25
C LEU A 823 14.12 11.31 -4.90
N GLU A 824 14.25 10.12 -4.31
CA GLU A 824 13.73 9.81 -2.97
C GLU A 824 14.17 10.84 -1.93
N ASN A 825 15.47 11.14 -1.90
CA ASN A 825 16.05 12.09 -0.95
C ASN A 825 15.51 13.52 -1.09
N SER A 826 14.94 13.86 -2.25
CA SER A 826 14.34 15.18 -2.48
C SER A 826 12.93 15.30 -1.89
N TYR A 827 12.24 14.17 -1.64
CA TYR A 827 10.87 14.14 -1.14
C TYR A 827 10.72 13.60 0.28
N PHE A 828 11.70 12.82 0.75
CA PHE A 828 11.66 12.14 2.03
C PHE A 828 12.94 12.43 2.84
N PRO A 829 12.83 13.03 4.04
CA PRO A 829 14.00 13.30 4.88
C PRO A 829 14.64 12.01 5.44
N LYS A 830 13.83 10.98 5.71
CA LYS A 830 14.33 9.65 6.09
C LYS A 830 14.39 8.79 4.83
N ASN A 831 15.60 8.57 4.32
CA ASN A 831 15.87 7.76 3.13
C ASN A 831 17.31 7.21 3.21
N THR A 832 17.63 6.24 2.36
CA THR A 832 18.94 5.56 2.38
C THR A 832 20.10 6.51 2.08
N LEU A 833 19.95 7.42 1.10
CA LEU A 833 21.00 8.38 0.74
C LEU A 833 21.32 9.33 1.92
N ALA A 834 20.30 9.80 2.63
CA ALA A 834 20.49 10.65 3.81
C ALA A 834 21.15 9.92 4.98
N LEU A 835 20.73 8.68 5.25
CA LEU A 835 21.26 7.87 6.35
C LEU A 835 22.72 7.46 6.11
N LEU A 836 23.05 7.04 4.89
CA LEU A 836 24.40 6.56 4.56
C LEU A 836 25.36 7.67 4.12
N LYS A 837 24.90 8.93 4.11
CA LYS A 837 25.73 10.07 3.71
C LYS A 837 26.96 10.18 4.60
N ASP A 838 28.13 10.28 3.95
CA ASP A 838 29.44 10.45 4.60
C ASP A 838 29.83 9.29 5.55
N LYS A 839 29.14 8.15 5.49
CA LYS A 839 29.46 6.94 6.27
C LYS A 839 30.54 6.12 5.56
N GLN A 840 31.33 5.37 6.33
CA GLN A 840 32.26 4.41 5.76
C GLN A 840 31.52 3.13 5.38
N LEU A 841 31.39 2.87 4.08
CA LEU A 841 30.70 1.69 3.59
C LEU A 841 31.58 0.43 3.63
N MET A 842 30.95 -0.73 3.86
CA MET A 842 31.54 -2.06 3.79
C MET A 842 30.59 -2.99 3.05
N ASP A 843 31.15 -3.89 2.23
CA ASP A 843 30.36 -4.93 1.58
C ASP A 843 30.16 -6.16 2.48
N LEU A 844 29.05 -6.86 2.24
CA LEU A 844 28.62 -8.02 3.01
C LEU A 844 29.60 -9.21 2.96
N GLU A 845 30.25 -9.47 1.83
CA GLU A 845 31.20 -10.59 1.70
C GLU A 845 32.48 -10.33 2.52
N THR A 846 33.02 -9.11 2.43
CA THR A 846 34.13 -8.64 3.26
C THR A 846 33.77 -8.69 4.75
N ALA A 847 32.54 -8.29 5.13
CA ALA A 847 32.08 -8.37 6.51
C ALA A 847 32.14 -9.81 7.06
N TYR A 848 31.76 -10.82 6.25
CA TYR A 848 31.93 -12.22 6.62
C TYR A 848 33.40 -12.65 6.72
N GLY A 849 34.21 -12.28 5.72
CA GLY A 849 35.64 -12.61 5.72
C GLY A 849 36.40 -12.06 6.93
N LEU A 850 35.95 -10.93 7.47
CA LEU A 850 36.52 -10.27 8.65
C LEU A 850 35.88 -10.68 9.98
N ASN A 851 34.91 -11.61 10.00
CA ASN A 851 34.09 -11.92 11.18
C ASN A 851 33.39 -10.69 11.81
N TRP A 852 33.09 -9.66 11.01
CA TRP A 852 32.60 -8.37 11.49
C TRP A 852 31.32 -8.49 12.33
N PHE A 853 30.39 -9.36 11.93
CA PHE A 853 29.13 -9.59 12.66
C PHE A 853 29.33 -10.16 14.07
N ARG A 854 30.42 -10.89 14.30
CA ARG A 854 30.77 -11.44 15.62
C ARG A 854 31.54 -10.41 16.45
N ASP A 855 32.39 -9.62 15.80
CA ASP A 855 33.37 -8.78 16.48
C ASP A 855 32.85 -7.34 16.74
N ASN A 856 31.68 -6.96 16.21
CA ASN A 856 31.09 -5.63 16.39
C ASN A 856 29.98 -5.62 17.46
N GLU A 857 30.22 -4.92 18.58
CA GLU A 857 29.29 -4.80 19.71
C GLU A 857 27.92 -4.19 19.35
N ALA A 858 27.84 -3.34 18.32
CA ALA A 858 26.56 -2.76 17.88
C ALA A 858 25.63 -3.82 17.27
N VAL A 859 26.20 -4.90 16.71
CA VAL A 859 25.46 -6.03 16.16
C VAL A 859 24.85 -6.88 17.29
N GLU A 860 25.50 -6.99 18.45
CA GLU A 860 24.94 -7.68 19.62
C GLU A 860 23.74 -6.94 20.20
N LYS A 861 23.75 -5.60 20.17
CA LYS A 861 22.66 -4.76 20.67
C LYS A 861 21.42 -4.78 19.77
N ASP A 862 21.61 -5.06 18.49
CA ASP A 862 20.52 -5.15 17.51
C ASP A 862 20.78 -6.27 16.49
N PRO A 863 20.58 -7.53 16.90
CA PRO A 863 20.87 -8.67 16.04
C PRO A 863 19.83 -8.84 14.92
N VAL A 864 18.66 -8.21 15.02
CA VAL A 864 17.57 -8.40 14.07
C VAL A 864 17.95 -7.82 12.71
N PHE A 865 18.28 -6.53 12.68
CA PHE A 865 18.66 -5.88 11.43
C PHE A 865 20.02 -6.39 10.93
N TRP A 866 21.04 -6.37 11.79
CA TRP A 866 22.42 -6.67 11.38
C TRP A 866 22.67 -8.16 11.13
N ASN A 867 22.12 -9.04 11.96
CA ASN A 867 22.47 -10.46 11.98
C ASN A 867 21.42 -11.37 11.34
N GLN A 868 20.18 -10.91 11.16
CA GLN A 868 19.11 -11.72 10.57
C GLN A 868 18.66 -11.16 9.23
N GLN A 869 18.35 -9.87 9.13
CA GLN A 869 17.90 -9.26 7.88
C GLN A 869 19.04 -9.04 6.86
N LEU A 870 20.16 -8.44 7.26
CA LEU A 870 21.33 -8.30 6.37
C LEU A 870 21.98 -9.66 6.04
N ARG A 871 21.94 -10.58 6.99
CA ARG A 871 22.51 -11.93 6.85
C ARG A 871 21.63 -12.87 6.02
N SER A 872 20.30 -12.76 6.09
CA SER A 872 19.39 -13.55 5.26
C SER A 872 19.58 -13.23 3.78
N ASN A 873 19.96 -12.00 3.41
CA ASN A 873 20.37 -11.69 2.04
C ASN A 873 21.54 -12.58 1.58
N TYR A 874 22.49 -12.92 2.45
CA TYR A 874 23.61 -13.81 2.13
C TYR A 874 23.25 -15.30 2.07
N TYR A 875 22.44 -15.80 3.01
CA TYR A 875 22.17 -17.25 3.15
C TYR A 875 20.82 -17.70 2.56
N GLY A 876 19.80 -16.85 2.56
CA GLY A 876 18.43 -17.16 2.14
C GLY A 876 18.23 -17.24 0.64
N ASN A 877 19.15 -16.67 -0.15
CA ASN A 877 19.02 -16.58 -1.60
C ASN A 877 19.80 -17.67 -2.38
N LYS A 878 20.22 -18.76 -1.72
CA LYS A 878 21.02 -19.85 -2.33
C LYS A 878 20.32 -20.59 -3.49
N THR A 879 19.03 -20.36 -3.72
CA THR A 879 18.27 -20.89 -4.86
C THR A 879 18.42 -20.06 -6.13
N THR A 880 18.92 -18.82 -6.05
CA THR A 880 19.35 -18.03 -7.21
C THR A 880 20.88 -18.07 -7.30
N LEU A 881 21.44 -18.17 -8.50
CA LEU A 881 22.88 -18.35 -8.69
C LEU A 881 23.75 -17.18 -8.18
N TYR A 882 23.16 -16.02 -7.83
CA TYR A 882 23.89 -14.82 -7.44
C TYR A 882 23.13 -13.96 -6.41
N THR A 883 23.69 -13.83 -5.20
CA THR A 883 23.24 -12.87 -4.17
C THR A 883 23.60 -11.44 -4.58
N PRO A 884 22.71 -10.43 -4.43
CA PRO A 884 23.05 -9.04 -4.73
C PRO A 884 24.18 -8.53 -3.83
N PHE A 885 25.02 -7.63 -4.35
CA PHE A 885 25.97 -6.91 -3.51
C PHE A 885 25.21 -6.04 -2.51
N THR A 886 25.68 -6.01 -1.27
CA THR A 886 25.05 -5.27 -0.18
C THR A 886 26.12 -4.41 0.49
N LEU A 887 25.98 -3.09 0.42
CA LEU A 887 26.90 -2.12 1.03
C LEU A 887 26.21 -1.39 2.18
N PHE A 888 26.79 -1.43 3.37
CA PHE A 888 26.20 -0.85 4.58
C PHE A 888 27.22 -0.07 5.40
N ASP A 889 26.75 0.69 6.39
CA ASP A 889 27.62 1.43 7.31
C ASP A 889 28.47 0.48 8.17
N LYS A 890 29.79 0.47 7.91
CA LYS A 890 30.79 -0.33 8.62
C LYS A 890 30.77 -0.14 10.14
N THR A 891 30.36 1.04 10.61
CA THR A 891 30.30 1.36 12.05
C THR A 891 29.03 0.88 12.73
N ALA A 892 28.06 0.37 11.96
CA ALA A 892 26.74 -0.03 12.42
C ALA A 892 25.96 1.08 13.16
N SER A 893 26.20 2.34 12.79
CA SER A 893 25.50 3.50 13.39
C SER A 893 24.14 3.77 12.75
N GLU A 894 23.97 3.41 11.47
CA GLU A 894 22.73 3.64 10.71
C GLU A 894 22.20 2.34 10.10
N LYS A 895 20.88 2.15 10.18
CA LYS A 895 20.21 0.97 9.64
C LYS A 895 19.67 1.22 8.24
N ALA A 896 20.56 1.16 7.26
CA ALA A 896 20.23 1.17 5.84
C ALA A 896 21.36 0.52 5.04
N TYR A 897 21.09 0.12 3.81
CA TYR A 897 22.10 -0.44 2.92
C TYR A 897 21.79 -0.18 1.45
N TRP A 898 22.83 -0.13 0.61
CA TRP A 898 22.69 -0.19 -0.83
C TRP A 898 22.63 -1.64 -1.28
N GLN A 899 21.63 -1.97 -2.08
CA GLN A 899 21.50 -3.26 -2.75
C GLN A 899 21.82 -3.08 -4.23
N ILE A 900 22.78 -3.85 -4.76
CA ILE A 900 23.19 -3.81 -6.16
C ILE A 900 23.01 -5.19 -6.78
N SER A 901 22.26 -5.27 -7.87
CA SER A 901 22.11 -6.52 -8.63
C SER A 901 23.47 -7.01 -9.13
N HIS A 902 23.76 -8.30 -8.90
CA HIS A 902 25.06 -8.88 -9.20
C HIS A 902 25.37 -8.97 -10.70
N ASP A 903 24.35 -9.18 -11.55
CA ASP A 903 24.51 -9.35 -12.99
C ASP A 903 24.23 -8.06 -13.79
N THR A 904 23.31 -7.20 -13.34
CA THR A 904 22.93 -5.99 -14.10
C THR A 904 23.50 -4.68 -13.57
N GLY A 905 23.86 -4.59 -12.29
CA GLY A 905 24.27 -3.35 -11.63
C GLY A 905 23.11 -2.44 -11.22
N GLU A 906 21.86 -2.91 -11.25
CA GLU A 906 20.70 -2.15 -10.73
C GLU A 906 20.89 -1.82 -9.24
N LEU A 907 20.86 -0.53 -8.88
CA LEU A 907 21.07 -0.02 -7.53
C LEU A 907 19.76 0.44 -6.89
N TYR A 908 19.51 -0.03 -5.66
CA TYR A 908 18.48 0.46 -4.75
C TYR A 908 19.04 0.79 -3.38
N GLY A 909 18.46 1.78 -2.71
CA GLY A 909 18.69 2.01 -1.29
C GLY A 909 17.60 1.33 -0.47
N ILE A 910 17.96 0.51 0.52
CA ILE A 910 17.03 -0.21 1.38
C ILE A 910 17.13 0.29 2.83
N LEU A 911 15.99 0.58 3.44
CA LEU A 911 15.85 0.98 4.84
C LEU A 911 15.74 -0.23 5.77
N TYR A 912 15.80 0.02 7.09
CA TYR A 912 15.69 -1.02 8.12
C TYR A 912 14.40 -1.84 8.07
N ASP A 913 13.29 -1.26 7.61
CA ASP A 913 12.00 -1.95 7.44
C ASP A 913 11.93 -2.77 6.14
N GLY A 914 13.03 -2.79 5.36
CA GLY A 914 13.13 -3.51 4.09
C GLY A 914 12.58 -2.74 2.89
N THR A 915 12.08 -1.51 3.08
CA THR A 915 11.56 -0.68 1.99
C THR A 915 12.70 -0.04 1.20
N GLY A 916 12.53 0.03 -0.13
CA GLY A 916 13.47 0.60 -1.09
C GLY A 916 13.23 2.08 -1.38
N GLY A 917 12.92 2.89 -0.37
CA GLY A 917 12.60 4.31 -0.58
C GLY A 917 12.75 5.20 0.66
N GLY A 918 11.70 5.95 0.98
CA GLY A 918 11.78 6.98 2.03
C GLY A 918 10.46 7.23 2.76
N ALA A 919 10.55 7.87 3.92
CA ALA A 919 9.42 8.21 4.78
C ALA A 919 9.48 9.65 5.29
N LYS A 920 8.30 10.24 5.54
CA LYS A 920 8.15 11.55 6.18
C LYS A 920 6.91 11.60 7.08
N SER A 921 7.00 12.38 8.15
CA SER A 921 5.83 12.76 8.96
C SER A 921 4.92 13.72 8.18
N VAL A 922 3.61 13.52 8.28
CA VAL A 922 2.59 14.40 7.68
C VAL A 922 2.56 15.78 8.35
N GLU A 923 2.98 15.93 9.60
CA GLU A 923 3.16 17.26 10.25
C GLU A 923 4.06 18.19 9.44
N THR A 924 5.09 17.65 8.79
CA THR A 924 5.98 18.44 7.92
C THR A 924 5.24 18.95 6.67
N GLN A 925 4.22 18.22 6.20
CA GLN A 925 3.32 18.67 5.13
C GLN A 925 2.26 19.64 5.65
N LEU A 926 1.79 19.49 6.89
CA LEU A 926 0.81 20.39 7.52
C LEU A 926 1.43 21.75 7.90
N LYS A 927 2.73 21.81 8.19
CA LYS A 927 3.47 23.09 8.31
C LYS A 927 3.39 23.93 7.04
N ASP A 928 3.18 23.32 5.87
CA ASP A 928 2.93 24.08 4.64
C ASP A 928 1.54 24.72 4.63
N ILE A 929 0.55 24.14 5.32
CA ILE A 929 -0.75 24.79 5.57
C ILE A 929 -0.56 25.99 6.48
N ASP A 930 0.23 25.88 7.57
CA ASP A 930 0.57 27.03 8.43
C ASP A 930 1.27 28.14 7.64
N ASN A 931 2.18 27.78 6.71
CA ASN A 931 2.82 28.73 5.81
C ASN A 931 1.82 29.43 4.87
N VAL A 932 0.77 28.75 4.43
CA VAL A 932 -0.32 29.31 3.63
C VAL A 932 -1.22 30.23 4.47
N VAL A 933 -1.55 29.82 5.69
CA VAL A 933 -2.30 30.62 6.67
C VAL A 933 -1.52 31.90 7.02
N GLU A 934 -0.21 31.80 7.25
CA GLU A 934 0.66 32.96 7.47
C GLU A 934 0.72 33.88 6.25
N ALA A 935 0.81 33.32 5.05
CA ALA A 935 0.81 34.11 3.82
C ALA A 935 -0.52 34.85 3.64
N TYR A 936 -1.64 34.18 3.93
CA TYR A 936 -2.97 34.78 3.91
C TYR A 936 -3.12 35.87 5.00
N GLY A 937 -2.61 35.62 6.20
CA GLY A 937 -2.52 36.61 7.27
C GLY A 937 -1.73 37.86 6.86
N LYS A 938 -0.56 37.68 6.23
CA LYS A 938 0.26 38.79 5.71
C LYS A 938 -0.46 39.60 4.63
N ILE A 939 -1.29 38.97 3.80
CA ILE A 939 -2.12 39.64 2.79
C ILE A 939 -3.22 40.45 3.47
N LEU A 940 -3.93 39.88 4.44
CA LEU A 940 -4.96 40.58 5.22
C LEU A 940 -4.37 41.76 6.00
N ASP A 941 -3.18 41.60 6.59
CA ASP A 941 -2.45 42.66 7.29
C ASP A 941 -2.02 43.79 6.34
N HIS A 942 -1.63 43.47 5.10
CA HIS A 942 -1.36 44.49 4.08
C HIS A 942 -2.63 45.22 3.62
N MET A 943 -3.77 44.52 3.56
CA MET A 943 -5.06 45.12 3.21
C MET A 943 -5.62 45.99 4.34
N SER A 944 -5.34 45.66 5.60
CA SER A 944 -5.82 46.40 6.77
C SER A 944 -5.06 47.71 7.04
N GLN A 945 -3.79 47.81 6.61
CA GLN A 945 -2.93 49.00 6.76
C GLN A 945 -3.43 50.27 6.02
N GLY A 946 -4.50 50.18 5.23
CA GLY A 946 -5.15 51.32 4.55
C GLY A 946 -6.61 51.57 4.92
N LEU A 947 -7.17 50.82 5.87
CA LEU A 947 -8.61 50.82 6.18
C LEU A 947 -8.89 51.45 7.55
N THR A 948 -9.85 52.39 7.63
CA THR A 948 -10.30 53.02 8.88
C THR A 948 -11.70 52.52 9.27
N GLY A 949 -11.97 52.30 10.57
CA GLY A 949 -13.30 51.94 11.09
C GLY A 949 -13.43 50.45 11.46
N ALA A 950 -14.59 49.82 11.20
CA ALA A 950 -14.88 48.43 11.60
C ALA A 950 -14.23 47.34 10.71
N LEU A 951 -13.61 47.73 9.60
CA LEU A 951 -13.05 46.81 8.59
C LEU A 951 -11.78 46.05 9.03
N PRO A 952 -10.85 46.62 9.82
CA PRO A 952 -9.72 45.88 10.40
C PRO A 952 -10.18 44.76 11.34
N ILE A 953 -11.25 44.98 12.11
CA ILE A 953 -11.85 43.96 12.98
C ILE A 953 -12.41 42.80 12.14
N VAL A 954 -13.06 43.08 11.01
CA VAL A 954 -13.53 42.04 10.07
C VAL A 954 -12.36 41.22 9.51
N ALA A 955 -11.23 41.86 9.18
CA ALA A 955 -10.03 41.15 8.72
C ALA A 955 -9.43 40.25 9.82
N MET A 956 -9.43 40.69 11.09
CA MET A 956 -9.03 39.87 12.24
C MET A 956 -9.93 38.64 12.40
N TYR A 957 -11.25 38.81 12.31
CA TYR A 957 -12.18 37.67 12.32
C TYR A 957 -11.96 36.70 11.16
N SER A 958 -11.67 37.20 9.95
CA SER A 958 -11.35 36.35 8.80
C SER A 958 -10.04 35.58 9.00
N LYS A 959 -9.00 36.22 9.56
CA LYS A 959 -7.73 35.57 9.92
C LYS A 959 -7.95 34.44 10.94
N THR A 960 -8.72 34.70 12.00
CA THR A 960 -9.04 33.67 13.00
C THR A 960 -9.88 32.55 12.40
N LEU A 961 -10.83 32.85 11.52
CA LEU A 961 -11.63 31.81 10.86
C LEU A 961 -10.75 30.88 10.01
N VAL A 962 -9.78 31.42 9.28
CA VAL A 962 -8.80 30.63 8.52
C VAL A 962 -7.92 29.78 9.45
N GLN A 963 -7.49 30.31 10.59
CA GLN A 963 -6.76 29.53 11.60
C GLN A 963 -7.61 28.39 12.18
N LEU A 964 -8.89 28.64 12.48
CA LEU A 964 -9.81 27.63 12.98
C LEU A 964 -10.06 26.53 11.93
N TYR A 965 -10.22 26.89 10.65
CA TYR A 965 -10.29 25.91 9.57
C TYR A 965 -9.00 25.11 9.43
N ALA A 966 -7.83 25.74 9.55
CA ALA A 966 -6.55 25.04 9.51
C ALA A 966 -6.40 24.06 10.69
N ILE A 967 -6.78 24.47 11.91
CA ILE A 967 -6.79 23.60 13.09
C ILE A 967 -7.73 22.41 12.88
N ALA A 968 -8.94 22.65 12.36
CA ALA A 968 -9.89 21.59 12.05
C ALA A 968 -9.38 20.67 10.94
N SER A 969 -8.77 21.21 9.88
CA SER A 969 -8.16 20.42 8.80
C SER A 969 -6.98 19.59 9.29
N VAL A 970 -6.13 20.12 10.18
CA VAL A 970 -5.05 19.36 10.83
C VAL A 970 -5.64 18.23 11.67
N ALA A 971 -6.66 18.50 12.48
CA ALA A 971 -7.32 17.47 13.29
C ALA A 971 -7.97 16.38 12.41
N ILE A 972 -8.58 16.75 11.28
CA ILE A 972 -9.16 15.81 10.31
C ILE A 972 -8.05 15.02 9.60
N VAL A 973 -6.95 15.65 9.17
CA VAL A 973 -5.86 14.97 8.46
C VAL A 973 -5.09 14.01 9.39
N LEU A 974 -4.90 14.41 10.64
CA LEU A 974 -4.28 13.57 11.67
C LEU A 974 -5.27 12.55 12.25
N MET A 975 -6.58 12.73 12.00
CA MET A 975 -7.67 12.02 12.67
C MET A 975 -7.55 12.06 14.21
N ASP A 976 -7.03 13.18 14.73
CA ASP A 976 -6.79 13.41 16.17
C ASP A 976 -7.23 14.82 16.59
N GLY A 977 -8.27 14.88 17.42
CA GLY A 977 -8.81 16.12 17.99
C GLY A 977 -8.26 16.46 19.39
N THR A 978 -7.37 15.66 19.96
CA THR A 978 -7.01 15.73 21.39
C THR A 978 -6.43 17.08 21.82
N ASN A 979 -5.75 17.79 20.90
CA ASN A 979 -5.21 19.14 21.14
C ASN A 979 -6.05 20.27 20.52
N MET A 980 -7.15 19.95 19.84
CA MET A 980 -7.94 20.91 19.08
C MET A 980 -8.50 22.03 19.97
N ASP A 981 -9.07 21.69 21.13
CA ASP A 981 -9.61 22.68 22.08
C ASP A 981 -8.55 23.66 22.59
N LYS A 982 -7.32 23.18 22.80
CA LYS A 982 -6.20 24.00 23.26
C LYS A 982 -5.76 24.98 22.18
N GLU A 983 -5.65 24.53 20.93
CA GLU A 983 -5.26 25.37 19.80
C GLU A 983 -6.38 26.36 19.40
N ILE A 984 -7.65 25.93 19.41
CA ILE A 984 -8.80 26.83 19.24
C ILE A 984 -8.79 27.90 20.32
N ARG A 985 -8.58 27.52 21.59
CA ARG A 985 -8.52 28.47 22.70
C ARG A 985 -7.37 29.47 22.52
N LYS A 986 -6.21 29.02 22.04
CA LYS A 986 -5.06 29.89 21.74
C LYS A 986 -5.41 30.89 20.64
N ALA A 987 -5.99 30.44 19.52
CA ALA A 987 -6.40 31.31 18.41
C ALA A 987 -7.47 32.34 18.85
N LEU A 988 -8.41 31.95 19.71
CA LEU A 988 -9.42 32.85 20.27
C LEU A 988 -8.83 33.87 21.27
N ILE A 989 -7.81 33.49 22.05
CA ILE A 989 -7.07 34.40 22.93
C ILE A 989 -6.28 35.42 22.10
N GLU A 990 -5.63 34.98 21.03
CA GLU A 990 -4.92 35.87 20.09
C GLU A 990 -5.88 36.89 19.46
N LEU A 991 -7.05 36.44 18.95
CA LEU A 991 -8.11 37.32 18.46
C LEU A 991 -8.56 38.34 19.52
N ALA A 992 -8.79 37.88 20.75
CA ALA A 992 -9.22 38.75 21.84
C ALA A 992 -8.18 39.83 22.17
N ASN A 993 -6.89 39.50 22.12
CA ASN A 993 -5.79 40.44 22.35
C ASN A 993 -5.66 41.44 21.20
N GLU A 994 -5.68 40.98 19.94
CA GLU A 994 -5.59 41.85 18.75
C GLU A 994 -6.78 42.83 18.68
N VAL A 995 -8.00 42.37 19.00
CA VAL A 995 -9.19 43.23 19.07
C VAL A 995 -9.08 44.22 20.24
N ALA A 996 -8.57 43.79 21.40
CA ALA A 996 -8.40 44.68 22.54
C ALA A 996 -7.36 45.79 22.29
N GLU A 997 -6.24 45.47 21.62
CA GLU A 997 -5.25 46.45 21.18
C GLU A 997 -5.84 47.44 20.17
N HIS A 998 -6.60 46.94 19.18
CA HIS A 998 -7.22 47.82 18.18
C HIS A 998 -8.31 48.73 18.75
N ILE A 999 -9.05 48.27 19.77
CA ILE A 999 -10.02 49.09 20.51
C ILE A 999 -9.29 50.12 21.40
N ALA A 1000 -8.08 49.82 21.88
CA ALA A 1000 -7.28 50.75 22.68
C ALA A 1000 -6.59 51.84 21.83
N ASP A 1001 -6.36 51.58 20.55
CA ASP A 1001 -5.78 52.52 19.57
C ASP A 1001 -6.83 53.42 18.87
N LEU A 1002 -8.13 53.15 19.06
CA LEU A 1002 -9.27 53.97 18.63
C LEU A 1002 -9.66 55.01 19.70
#